data_AF-A0AAV1RYU8-F1
#
_entry.id   AF-A0AAV1RYU8-F1
#
_cell.length_a   1.000
_cell.length_b   1.000
_cell.length_c   1.000
_cell.angle_alpha   90.00
_cell.angle_beta   90.00
_cell.angle_gamma   90.00
#
_symmetry.space_group_name_H-M   'P 1'
#
loop_
_entity.id
_entity.type
_entity.pdbx_description
1 polymer ?
#
loop_
_entity_poly.entity_id
_entity_poly.type
_entity_poly.pdbx_seq_one_letter_code
_entity_poly.pdbx_strand_id
1 'polypeptide(L)'
;MVLTLQAAFQHKAMDYGLYYFLCSLISGNFVGVLHEMQEKKLQTKMEVDMMLNEKLKTIDDAITKKKMIMDGHPVVPLTPAEKMVAYDCAFTLCTRKRDYSSMVYEKYTNCLSERIQERVLPGLMAKNGTELLTEITRLWSEYGEFASFLSKIFAYLDRFYIPRRGLLSLADSMRYYFRNLVCDKLFSKLQEAMMRLIIHEREGGQIDRNLLKTAFYFFLEVEEKGTTHYYEKIEQIMLAEVAAYYTQLSLEWWFWRDTFSNYLRKVDWCLNQEESRAEIYPLQTTKTKLLEVMKYVLLERNAKKWGQKQNTEGLAAGDQYRRSDVCAFGVCKGIRNPQLVGFRVPGEAQKIDQIMEKFSKRYCKCNPKVFSSADTAYALAYSVIMRQTKMEVDMMLNEKLKTIDDAITKKKMIMDGHPVVPLTPAEKMVAYDCVYTLLMRKQSDYCSLVYEKYTNCLSERIQERVLPGLMAKNGTELLTEVTRLWSEYREFASFLLKIFECLDRFYIRRRGLLSLADTMRYYFRNLVCDKLFSKLQEAMMRLIIHEREGGQIDRNLLKTAFYFFLEVEEKGTTHYYEKIEQIMLAEVAAYYTQLSLEWWFWRDTFSNYLRKVDWCLNQEESRAEIYPLQTTKTKLLEVMKYVLLERNAKKWGQKQNTEGLAAGDQDSSAVLAASIAEVMSALLGFAKE
;
A
#
# COMPACT_ATOMS: atom_id res chain seq x y z
N MET A 1 16.69 26.98 -67.30
CA MET A 1 17.00 27.37 -65.90
C MET A 1 15.79 27.27 -64.98
N VAL A 2 14.68 27.99 -65.24
CA VAL A 2 13.46 27.93 -64.39
C VAL A 2 12.90 26.50 -64.27
N LEU A 3 12.77 25.78 -65.39
CA LEU A 3 12.33 24.36 -65.38
C LEU A 3 13.31 23.43 -64.66
N THR A 4 14.60 23.75 -64.69
CA THR A 4 15.67 23.00 -64.02
C THR A 4 15.66 23.23 -62.50
N LEU A 5 15.35 24.45 -62.05
CA LEU A 5 15.14 24.81 -60.64
C LEU A 5 13.85 24.19 -60.08
N GLN A 6 12.80 24.10 -60.89
CA GLN A 6 11.53 23.48 -60.51
C GLN A 6 11.66 21.97 -60.29
N ALA A 7 12.49 21.29 -61.10
CA ALA A 7 12.83 19.87 -60.90
C ALA A 7 13.66 19.63 -59.62
N ALA A 8 14.61 20.53 -59.30
CA ALA A 8 15.41 20.45 -58.07
C ALA A 8 14.57 20.67 -56.79
N PHE A 9 13.47 21.42 -56.88
CA PHE A 9 12.57 21.67 -55.75
C PHE A 9 11.74 20.44 -55.36
N GLN A 10 11.31 19.63 -56.34
CA GLN A 10 10.56 18.39 -56.07
C GLN A 10 11.42 17.33 -55.37
N HIS A 11 12.74 17.40 -55.50
CA HIS A 11 13.71 16.57 -54.78
C HIS A 11 14.37 17.29 -53.60
N LYS A 12 13.55 17.81 -52.67
CA LYS A 12 13.85 17.98 -51.22
C LYS A 12 15.25 18.46 -50.78
N ALA A 13 15.83 19.48 -51.41
CA ALA A 13 17.07 20.09 -50.92
C ALA A 13 17.17 21.61 -51.07
N MET A 14 16.12 22.33 -51.48
CA MET A 14 16.15 23.78 -51.59
C MET A 14 15.14 24.44 -50.65
N ASP A 15 15.64 25.35 -49.81
CA ASP A 15 14.83 26.22 -48.96
C ASP A 15 13.92 27.09 -49.84
N TYR A 16 12.66 27.27 -49.43
CA TYR A 16 11.67 28.10 -50.14
C TYR A 16 12.22 29.51 -50.42
N GLY A 17 13.05 30.03 -49.52
CA GLY A 17 13.73 31.31 -49.69
C GLY A 17 14.77 31.32 -50.83
N LEU A 18 15.48 30.21 -51.05
CA LEU A 18 16.51 30.10 -52.09
C LEU A 18 15.89 29.99 -53.49
N TYR A 19 14.76 29.29 -53.61
CA TYR A 19 14.01 29.17 -54.86
C TYR A 19 13.45 30.52 -55.33
N TYR A 20 12.82 31.29 -54.44
CA TYR A 20 12.32 32.63 -54.77
C TYR A 20 13.44 33.62 -55.10
N PHE A 21 14.57 33.52 -54.41
CA PHE A 21 15.78 34.31 -54.68
C PHE A 21 16.38 34.03 -56.07
N LEU A 22 16.44 32.75 -56.47
CA LEU A 22 16.94 32.36 -57.79
C LEU A 22 15.96 32.73 -58.91
N CYS A 23 14.64 32.63 -58.67
CA CYS A 23 13.63 33.10 -59.61
C CYS A 23 13.63 34.64 -59.77
N SER A 24 13.95 35.41 -58.72
CA SER A 24 14.03 36.89 -58.79
C SER A 24 15.30 37.41 -59.47
N LEU A 25 16.42 36.68 -59.35
CA LEU A 25 17.64 36.89 -60.13
C LEU A 25 17.40 36.73 -61.64
N ILE A 26 16.53 35.80 -62.03
CA ILE A 26 16.21 35.50 -63.43
C ILE A 26 15.20 36.52 -64.01
N SER A 27 14.28 37.06 -63.20
CA SER A 27 13.25 38.02 -63.65
C SER A 27 13.64 39.50 -63.47
N GLY A 28 14.82 39.80 -62.91
CA GLY A 28 15.29 41.17 -62.68
C GLY A 28 14.60 41.91 -61.52
N ASN A 29 13.66 41.28 -60.81
CA ASN A 29 12.86 41.89 -59.75
C ASN A 29 13.33 41.52 -58.34
N PHE A 30 14.65 41.63 -58.12
CA PHE A 30 15.29 41.19 -56.89
C PHE A 30 14.89 42.05 -55.67
N VAL A 31 14.71 43.36 -55.87
CA VAL A 31 14.29 44.31 -54.84
C VAL A 31 12.83 44.07 -54.41
N GLY A 32 11.93 43.81 -55.37
CA GLY A 32 10.52 43.52 -55.07
C GLY A 32 10.34 42.23 -54.28
N VAL A 33 11.07 41.17 -54.63
CA VAL A 33 11.02 39.89 -53.89
C VAL A 33 11.65 40.01 -52.49
N LEU A 34 12.75 40.77 -52.34
CA LEU A 34 13.31 41.06 -51.02
C LEU A 34 12.36 41.89 -50.14
N HIS A 35 11.68 42.88 -50.71
CA HIS A 35 10.68 43.69 -50.02
C HIS A 35 9.49 42.81 -49.58
N GLU A 36 8.97 41.97 -50.48
CA GLU A 36 7.85 41.07 -50.17
C GLU A 36 8.23 39.99 -49.15
N MET A 37 9.47 39.48 -49.18
CA MET A 37 9.99 38.57 -48.15
C MET A 37 10.22 39.27 -46.81
N GLN A 38 10.66 40.52 -46.80
CA GLN A 38 10.78 41.33 -45.58
C GLN A 38 9.41 41.66 -45.00
N GLU A 39 8.43 42.07 -45.82
CA GLU A 39 7.05 42.30 -45.41
C GLU A 39 6.41 41.04 -44.87
N LYS A 40 6.51 39.89 -45.58
CA LYS A 40 6.01 38.60 -45.09
C LYS A 40 6.68 38.20 -43.77
N LYS A 41 7.99 38.42 -43.61
CA LYS A 41 8.72 38.14 -42.36
C LYS A 41 8.30 39.07 -41.22
N LEU A 42 8.04 40.34 -41.51
CA LEU A 42 7.56 41.34 -40.55
C LEU A 42 6.12 41.03 -40.12
N GLN A 43 5.26 40.65 -41.06
CA GLN A 43 3.87 40.25 -40.83
C GLN A 43 3.79 38.96 -40.00
N THR A 44 4.60 37.95 -40.34
CA THR A 44 4.70 36.71 -39.54
C THR A 44 5.23 36.98 -38.12
N LYS A 45 6.15 37.95 -37.95
CA LYS A 45 6.65 38.36 -36.63
C LYS A 45 5.55 39.07 -35.82
N MET A 46 4.82 39.99 -36.44
CA MET A 46 3.73 40.75 -35.82
C MET A 46 2.57 39.84 -35.38
N GLU A 47 2.19 38.85 -36.19
CA GLU A 47 1.17 37.86 -35.84
C GLU A 47 1.58 36.98 -34.64
N VAL A 48 2.87 36.59 -34.57
CA VAL A 48 3.41 35.82 -33.44
C VAL A 48 3.41 36.64 -32.15
N ASP A 49 3.81 37.91 -32.22
CA ASP A 49 3.86 38.82 -31.07
C ASP A 49 2.44 39.17 -30.57
N MET A 50 1.46 39.35 -31.47
CA MET A 50 0.06 39.58 -31.12
C MET A 50 -0.55 38.38 -30.38
N MET A 51 -0.33 37.16 -30.89
CA MET A 51 -0.78 35.93 -30.25
C MET A 51 -0.12 35.70 -28.89
N LEU A 52 1.17 36.03 -28.76
CA LEU A 52 1.91 35.93 -27.50
C LEU A 52 1.27 36.83 -26.45
N ASN A 53 1.02 38.09 -26.80
CA ASN A 53 0.41 39.08 -25.92
C ASN A 53 -1.02 38.69 -25.51
N GLU A 54 -1.81 38.17 -26.46
CA GLU A 54 -3.17 37.70 -26.18
C GLU A 54 -3.19 36.57 -25.15
N LYS A 55 -2.34 35.55 -25.32
CA LYS A 55 -2.27 34.41 -24.40
C LYS A 55 -1.74 34.78 -23.03
N LEU A 56 -0.73 35.65 -22.97
CA LEU A 56 -0.22 36.18 -21.71
C LEU A 56 -1.30 36.97 -20.96
N LYS A 57 -2.06 37.80 -21.68
CA LYS A 57 -3.19 38.55 -21.12
C LYS A 57 -4.24 37.62 -20.51
N THR A 58 -4.62 36.54 -21.20
CA THR A 58 -5.56 35.56 -20.64
C THR A 58 -5.07 34.93 -19.34
N ILE A 59 -3.77 34.62 -19.25
CA ILE A 59 -3.15 34.11 -18.02
C ILE A 59 -3.20 35.19 -16.92
N ASP A 60 -2.87 36.44 -17.25
CA ASP A 60 -2.88 37.57 -16.31
C ASP A 60 -4.28 37.87 -15.78
N ASP A 61 -5.31 37.81 -16.63
CA ASP A 61 -6.70 37.99 -16.25
C ASP A 61 -7.13 36.92 -15.24
N ALA A 62 -6.75 35.66 -15.47
CA ALA A 62 -7.04 34.56 -14.54
C ALA A 62 -6.33 34.72 -13.19
N ILE A 63 -5.05 35.16 -13.20
CA ILE A 63 -4.27 35.41 -11.99
C ILE A 63 -4.84 36.60 -11.21
N THR A 64 -5.17 37.70 -11.90
CA THR A 64 -5.75 38.91 -11.30
C THR A 64 -7.11 38.61 -10.67
N LYS A 65 -7.98 37.87 -11.37
CA LYS A 65 -9.27 37.42 -10.84
C LYS A 65 -9.09 36.55 -9.59
N LYS A 66 -8.08 35.66 -9.55
CA LYS A 66 -7.76 34.88 -8.34
C LYS A 66 -7.24 35.77 -7.20
N LYS A 67 -6.38 36.76 -7.47
CA LYS A 67 -5.93 37.75 -6.47
C LYS A 67 -7.14 38.47 -5.86
N MET A 68 -8.06 38.97 -6.69
CA MET A 68 -9.27 39.68 -6.23
C MET A 68 -10.17 38.81 -5.33
N ILE A 69 -10.38 37.54 -5.67
CA ILE A 69 -11.17 36.61 -4.85
C ILE A 69 -10.51 36.39 -3.49
N MET A 70 -9.20 36.21 -3.46
CA MET A 70 -8.46 36.00 -2.21
C MET A 70 -8.42 37.25 -1.33
N ASP A 71 -8.46 38.43 -1.93
CA ASP A 71 -8.50 39.70 -1.20
C ASP A 71 -9.93 40.09 -0.78
N GLY A 72 -10.93 39.21 -1.02
CA GLY A 72 -12.31 39.36 -0.53
C GLY A 72 -13.21 40.24 -1.38
N HIS A 73 -12.81 40.56 -2.62
CA HIS A 73 -13.65 41.32 -3.55
C HIS A 73 -14.81 40.44 -4.07
N PRO A 74 -16.02 41.01 -4.28
CA PRO A 74 -17.18 40.29 -4.77
C PRO A 74 -17.05 39.99 -6.27
N VAL A 75 -16.24 38.97 -6.59
CA VAL A 75 -15.97 38.52 -7.95
C VAL A 75 -16.47 37.09 -8.13
N VAL A 76 -17.09 36.81 -9.27
CA VAL A 76 -17.57 35.46 -9.60
C VAL A 76 -16.40 34.46 -9.55
N PRO A 77 -16.51 33.33 -8.83
CA PRO A 77 -15.47 32.32 -8.77
C PRO A 77 -15.03 31.84 -10.15
N LEU A 78 -13.73 31.55 -10.33
CA LEU A 78 -13.23 31.02 -11.60
C LEU A 78 -13.88 29.68 -11.93
N THR A 79 -14.51 29.59 -13.10
CA THR A 79 -15.10 28.33 -13.59
C THR A 79 -14.00 27.33 -13.96
N PRO A 80 -14.28 26.01 -13.97
CA PRO A 80 -13.32 25.02 -14.47
C PRO A 80 -12.87 25.29 -15.91
N ALA A 81 -13.78 25.81 -16.76
CA ALA A 81 -13.48 26.17 -18.14
C ALA A 81 -12.46 27.32 -18.22
N GLU A 82 -12.63 28.39 -17.44
CA GLU A 82 -11.66 29.51 -17.39
C GLU A 82 -10.27 29.06 -16.93
N LYS A 83 -10.20 28.12 -15.97
CA LYS A 83 -8.93 27.55 -15.50
C LYS A 83 -8.25 26.71 -16.59
N MET A 84 -9.05 25.93 -17.34
CA MET A 84 -8.55 25.12 -18.45
C MET A 84 -7.99 26.00 -19.57
N VAL A 85 -8.69 27.09 -19.91
CA VAL A 85 -8.22 28.07 -20.92
C VAL A 85 -6.87 28.68 -20.53
N ALA A 86 -6.69 29.06 -19.26
CA ALA A 86 -5.41 29.60 -18.78
C ALA A 86 -4.28 28.55 -18.87
N TYR A 87 -4.56 27.29 -18.51
CA TYR A 87 -3.63 26.18 -18.68
C TYR A 87 -3.29 25.93 -20.15
N ASP A 88 -4.28 25.91 -21.04
CA ASP A 88 -4.09 25.68 -22.48
C ASP A 88 -3.26 26.80 -23.13
N CYS A 89 -3.43 28.04 -22.67
CA CYS A 89 -2.57 29.16 -23.05
C CYS A 89 -1.11 28.89 -22.65
N ALA A 90 -0.86 28.53 -21.38
CA ALA A 90 0.49 28.22 -20.90
C ALA A 90 1.10 27.01 -21.64
N PHE A 91 0.31 25.96 -21.87
CA PHE A 91 0.70 24.77 -22.64
C PHE A 91 1.08 25.13 -24.08
N THR A 92 0.27 25.96 -24.76
CA THR A 92 0.55 26.33 -26.15
C THR A 92 1.82 27.17 -26.27
N LEU A 93 2.10 28.02 -25.28
CA LEU A 93 3.34 28.81 -25.26
C LEU A 93 4.58 27.92 -25.10
N CYS A 94 4.47 26.80 -24.37
CA CYS A 94 5.60 25.90 -24.13
C CYS A 94 5.83 24.85 -25.25
N THR A 95 4.85 24.58 -26.11
CA THR A 95 4.91 23.49 -27.12
C THR A 95 5.23 23.93 -28.54
N ARG A 96 5.28 25.24 -28.82
CA ARG A 96 5.52 25.79 -30.17
C ARG A 96 7.00 25.74 -30.59
N LYS A 97 7.25 25.93 -31.90
CA LYS A 97 8.60 25.94 -32.53
C LYS A 97 9.58 26.94 -31.90
N ARG A 98 9.07 28.06 -31.36
CA ARG A 98 9.84 28.97 -30.50
C ARG A 98 9.50 28.61 -29.06
N ASP A 99 10.49 28.12 -28.31
CA ASP A 99 10.30 27.71 -26.92
C ASP A 99 10.20 28.94 -26.01
N TYR A 100 8.98 29.30 -25.60
CA TYR A 100 8.72 30.39 -24.65
C TYR A 100 8.73 29.93 -23.18
N SER A 101 9.10 28.67 -22.90
CA SER A 101 9.00 28.09 -21.57
C SER A 101 9.81 28.85 -20.50
N SER A 102 10.94 29.48 -20.88
CA SER A 102 11.72 30.32 -19.96
C SER A 102 10.95 31.54 -19.48
N MET A 103 10.27 32.24 -20.39
CA MET A 103 9.45 33.42 -20.08
C MET A 103 8.22 33.03 -19.25
N VAL A 104 7.61 31.88 -19.56
CA VAL A 104 6.47 31.35 -18.81
C VAL A 104 6.89 30.99 -17.37
N TYR A 105 8.07 30.40 -17.18
CA TYR A 105 8.63 30.12 -15.85
C TYR A 105 8.97 31.41 -15.09
N GLU A 106 9.58 32.39 -15.75
CA GLU A 106 9.86 33.70 -15.15
C GLU A 106 8.58 34.40 -14.69
N LYS A 107 7.51 34.31 -15.49
CA LYS A 107 6.20 34.85 -15.12
C LYS A 107 5.65 34.18 -13.86
N TYR A 108 5.75 32.86 -13.76
CA TYR A 108 5.36 32.12 -12.55
C TYR A 108 6.13 32.61 -11.31
N THR A 109 7.45 32.73 -11.40
CA THR A 109 8.28 33.19 -10.29
C THR A 109 8.01 34.65 -9.91
N ASN A 110 7.74 35.52 -10.90
CA ASN A 110 7.41 36.91 -10.67
C ASN A 110 6.09 37.03 -9.92
N CYS A 111 5.04 36.31 -10.33
CA CYS A 111 3.74 36.31 -9.64
C CYS A 111 3.86 35.86 -8.17
N LEU A 112 4.70 34.87 -7.88
CA LEU A 112 4.99 34.44 -6.51
C LEU A 112 5.66 35.55 -5.69
N SER A 113 6.67 36.20 -6.26
CA SER A 113 7.42 37.28 -5.60
C SER A 113 6.57 38.53 -5.38
N GLU A 114 5.77 38.93 -6.38
CA GLU A 114 4.84 40.06 -6.30
C GLU A 114 3.82 39.85 -5.18
N ARG A 115 3.21 38.65 -5.08
CA ARG A 115 2.24 38.38 -4.01
C ARG A 115 2.85 38.50 -2.62
N ILE A 116 4.13 38.14 -2.46
CA ILE A 116 4.86 38.34 -1.21
C ILE A 116 5.04 39.84 -0.91
N GLN A 117 5.46 40.62 -1.90
CA GLN A 117 5.70 42.07 -1.74
C GLN A 117 4.40 42.87 -1.51
N GLU A 118 3.33 42.54 -2.24
CA GLU A 118 2.05 43.26 -2.21
C GLU A 118 1.24 42.95 -0.95
N ARG A 119 1.30 41.70 -0.46
CA ARG A 119 0.40 41.22 0.60
C ARG A 119 1.12 40.72 1.84
N VAL A 120 2.08 39.82 1.69
CA VAL A 120 2.66 39.10 2.83
C VAL A 120 3.53 40.02 3.67
N LEU A 121 4.49 40.71 3.06
CA LEU A 121 5.41 41.59 3.78
C LEU A 121 4.68 42.76 4.47
N PRO A 122 3.79 43.53 3.81
CA PRO A 122 3.07 44.62 4.47
C PRO A 122 2.24 44.16 5.67
N GLY A 123 1.64 42.96 5.60
CA GLY A 123 0.86 42.38 6.69
C GLY A 123 1.69 41.97 7.93
N LEU A 124 2.99 41.72 7.74
CA LEU A 124 3.88 41.23 8.80
C LEU A 124 4.76 42.32 9.41
N MET A 125 5.17 43.34 8.66
CA MET A 125 6.19 44.31 9.09
C MET A 125 5.85 45.07 10.38
N ALA A 126 4.56 45.33 10.61
CA ALA A 126 4.07 46.07 11.79
C ALA A 126 3.77 45.18 13.01
N LYS A 127 3.68 43.86 12.84
CA LYS A 127 3.27 42.92 13.89
C LYS A 127 4.48 42.37 14.65
N ASN A 128 4.31 42.11 15.94
CA ASN A 128 5.32 41.50 16.81
C ASN A 128 4.69 40.47 17.76
N GLY A 129 5.51 39.62 18.37
CA GLY A 129 5.04 38.66 19.38
C GLY A 129 4.04 37.62 18.84
N THR A 130 3.00 37.33 19.61
CA THR A 130 1.97 36.33 19.26
C THR A 130 1.18 36.71 18.01
N GLU A 131 0.87 37.99 17.81
CA GLU A 131 0.17 38.47 16.61
C GLU A 131 0.96 38.22 15.34
N LEU A 132 2.29 38.31 15.40
CA LEU A 132 3.18 37.98 14.28
C LEU A 132 3.12 36.49 13.95
N LEU A 133 3.12 35.61 14.95
CA LEU A 133 3.05 34.15 14.78
C LEU A 133 1.69 33.70 14.21
N THR A 134 0.60 34.30 14.67
CA THR A 134 -0.74 34.02 14.14
C THR A 134 -0.87 34.51 12.70
N GLU A 135 -0.33 35.70 12.41
CA GLU A 135 -0.44 36.26 11.07
C GLU A 135 0.43 35.52 10.05
N ILE A 136 1.67 35.14 10.40
CA ILE A 136 2.54 34.44 9.45
C ILE A 136 1.99 33.07 9.06
N THR A 137 1.40 32.35 10.02
CA THR A 137 0.77 31.05 9.76
C THR A 137 -0.47 31.19 8.87
N ARG A 138 -1.29 32.22 9.10
CA ARG A 138 -2.43 32.56 8.23
C ARG A 138 -1.97 32.93 6.81
N LEU A 139 -1.00 33.83 6.68
CA LEU A 139 -0.49 34.30 5.38
C LEU A 139 0.25 33.21 4.61
N TRP A 140 0.92 32.28 5.29
CA TRP A 140 1.50 31.09 4.67
C TRP A 140 0.43 30.20 4.03
N SER A 141 -0.66 29.94 4.75
CA SER A 141 -1.80 29.17 4.22
C SER A 141 -2.41 29.84 2.99
N GLU A 142 -2.68 31.15 3.07
CA GLU A 142 -3.22 31.93 1.94
C GLU A 142 -2.26 31.94 0.75
N TYR A 143 -0.97 32.16 0.99
CA TYR A 143 0.05 32.12 -0.05
C TYR A 143 0.14 30.73 -0.69
N GLY A 144 0.04 29.65 0.10
CA GLY A 144 0.00 28.28 -0.39
C GLY A 144 -1.18 27.99 -1.31
N GLU A 145 -2.37 28.50 -0.99
CA GLU A 145 -3.54 28.38 -1.88
C GLU A 145 -3.33 29.10 -3.21
N PHE A 146 -2.73 30.29 -3.18
CA PHE A 146 -2.38 31.04 -4.38
C PHE A 146 -1.35 30.29 -5.25
N ALA A 147 -0.28 29.80 -4.63
CA ALA A 147 0.76 29.06 -5.33
C ALA A 147 0.26 27.71 -5.89
N SER A 148 -0.65 27.03 -5.18
CA SER A 148 -1.33 25.83 -5.66
C SER A 148 -2.18 26.10 -6.91
N PHE A 149 -2.88 27.23 -6.94
CA PHE A 149 -3.61 27.67 -8.12
C PHE A 149 -2.67 27.95 -9.30
N LEU A 150 -1.59 28.72 -9.08
CA LEU A 150 -0.59 28.98 -10.13
C LEU A 150 0.02 27.69 -10.67
N SER A 151 0.38 26.77 -9.78
CA SER A 151 1.01 25.50 -10.15
C SER A 151 0.13 24.65 -11.08
N LYS A 152 -1.21 24.79 -11.00
CA LYS A 152 -2.15 24.13 -11.91
C LYS A 152 -2.13 24.74 -13.32
N ILE A 153 -2.02 26.07 -13.44
CA ILE A 153 -1.91 26.76 -14.73
C ILE A 153 -0.59 26.40 -15.41
N PHE A 154 0.50 26.36 -14.63
CA PHE A 154 1.85 26.17 -15.15
C PHE A 154 2.35 24.70 -15.09
N ALA A 155 1.46 23.73 -14.84
CA ALA A 155 1.82 22.33 -14.58
C ALA A 155 2.66 21.67 -15.69
N TYR A 156 2.56 22.16 -16.93
CA TYR A 156 3.38 21.68 -18.04
C TYR A 156 4.89 21.87 -17.79
N LEU A 157 5.28 22.94 -17.09
CA LEU A 157 6.69 23.26 -16.82
C LEU A 157 7.37 22.19 -15.96
N ASP A 158 6.71 21.72 -14.90
CA ASP A 158 7.23 20.67 -13.99
C ASP A 158 7.47 19.35 -14.74
N ARG A 159 6.64 19.04 -15.75
CA ARG A 159 6.72 17.77 -16.48
C ARG A 159 7.83 17.74 -17.52
N PHE A 160 8.15 18.88 -18.15
CA PHE A 160 9.03 18.90 -19.33
C PHE A 160 10.14 19.95 -19.29
N TYR A 161 9.89 21.17 -18.84
CA TYR A 161 10.87 22.26 -18.91
C TYR A 161 11.85 22.22 -17.74
N ILE A 162 11.33 22.09 -16.52
CA ILE A 162 12.09 22.14 -15.26
C ILE A 162 13.12 20.99 -15.18
N PRO A 163 12.78 19.71 -15.45
CA PRO A 163 13.76 18.63 -15.43
C PRO A 163 14.86 18.77 -16.50
N ARG A 164 14.56 19.38 -17.66
CA ARG A 164 15.54 19.60 -18.74
C ARG A 164 16.57 20.66 -18.40
N ARG A 165 16.20 21.65 -17.59
CA ARG A 165 17.04 22.79 -17.21
C ARG A 165 17.64 22.66 -15.81
N GLY A 166 17.20 21.68 -15.01
CA GLY A 166 17.63 21.51 -13.63
C GLY A 166 17.17 22.65 -12.72
N LEU A 167 16.00 23.23 -12.99
CA LEU A 167 15.43 24.32 -12.19
C LEU A 167 14.68 23.77 -10.96
N LEU A 168 14.32 24.66 -10.02
CA LEU A 168 13.46 24.30 -8.90
C LEU A 168 12.07 23.91 -9.42
N SER A 169 11.44 22.91 -8.79
CA SER A 169 10.05 22.56 -9.07
C SER A 169 9.13 23.73 -8.74
N LEU A 170 7.91 23.75 -9.27
CA LEU A 170 6.93 24.79 -8.92
C LEU A 170 6.69 24.81 -7.39
N ALA A 171 6.53 23.64 -6.78
CA ALA A 171 6.35 23.51 -5.33
C ALA A 171 7.58 23.95 -4.52
N ASP A 172 8.80 23.66 -4.99
CA ASP A 172 10.03 24.09 -4.31
C ASP A 172 10.30 25.59 -4.50
N SER A 173 9.92 26.16 -5.64
CA SER A 173 10.02 27.59 -5.91
C SER A 173 9.16 28.40 -4.93
N MET A 174 7.92 27.96 -4.69
CA MET A 174 7.03 28.55 -3.69
C MET A 174 7.68 28.62 -2.30
N ARG A 175 8.27 27.52 -1.83
CA ARG A 175 9.01 27.46 -0.56
C ARG A 175 10.22 28.39 -0.58
N TYR A 176 11.02 28.33 -1.64
CA TYR A 176 12.24 29.11 -1.81
C TYR A 176 11.98 30.63 -1.72
N TYR A 177 10.99 31.14 -2.45
CA TYR A 177 10.68 32.58 -2.45
C TYR A 177 10.14 33.04 -1.10
N PHE A 178 9.25 32.27 -0.47
CA PHE A 178 8.74 32.62 0.86
C PHE A 178 9.85 32.61 1.91
N ARG A 179 10.70 31.57 1.90
CA ARG A 179 11.87 31.46 2.77
C ARG A 179 12.77 32.68 2.66
N ASN A 180 13.24 32.96 1.45
CA ASN A 180 14.29 33.96 1.24
C ASN A 180 13.77 35.40 1.37
N LEU A 181 12.51 35.65 0.98
CA LEU A 181 11.94 37.01 1.02
C LEU A 181 11.28 37.36 2.35
N VAL A 182 10.78 36.36 3.09
CA VAL A 182 10.01 36.55 4.34
C VAL A 182 10.77 35.98 5.53
N CYS A 183 11.00 34.66 5.56
CA CYS A 183 11.58 33.99 6.74
C CYS A 183 12.98 34.51 7.06
N ASP A 184 13.88 34.61 6.09
CA ASP A 184 15.25 35.10 6.32
C ASP A 184 15.28 36.53 6.90
N LYS A 185 14.31 37.37 6.53
CA LYS A 185 14.23 38.76 7.02
C LYS A 185 13.57 38.86 8.40
N LEU A 186 12.60 38.01 8.69
CA LEU A 186 11.79 38.06 9.92
C LEU A 186 12.19 37.02 10.96
N PHE A 187 13.15 36.15 10.67
CA PHE A 187 13.52 35.02 11.53
C PHE A 187 13.84 35.46 12.96
N SER A 188 14.61 36.54 13.14
CA SER A 188 14.95 37.05 14.47
C SER A 188 13.71 37.41 15.29
N LYS A 189 12.75 38.13 14.70
CA LYS A 189 11.49 38.50 15.36
C LYS A 189 10.61 37.29 15.67
N LEU A 190 10.53 36.33 14.74
CA LEU A 190 9.74 35.11 14.90
C LEU A 190 10.33 34.22 16.00
N GLN A 191 11.64 34.03 15.95
CA GLN A 191 12.40 33.27 16.94
C GLN A 191 12.27 33.91 18.33
N GLU A 192 12.38 35.23 18.44
CA GLU A 192 12.17 35.96 19.71
C GLU A 192 10.75 35.75 20.24
N ALA A 193 9.72 35.88 19.39
CA ALA A 193 8.33 35.65 19.78
C ALA A 193 8.08 34.22 20.30
N MET A 194 8.63 33.21 19.62
CA MET A 194 8.54 31.81 20.05
C MET A 194 9.28 31.58 21.37
N MET A 195 10.49 32.12 21.52
CA MET A 195 11.26 31.99 22.76
C MET A 195 10.56 32.66 23.94
N ARG A 196 9.95 33.84 23.74
CA ARG A 196 9.18 34.52 24.78
C ARG A 196 7.99 33.70 25.27
N LEU A 197 7.29 32.98 24.37
CA LEU A 197 6.22 32.07 24.76
C LEU A 197 6.75 30.90 25.61
N ILE A 198 7.87 30.29 25.18
CA ILE A 198 8.49 29.16 25.89
C ILE A 198 8.95 29.59 27.29
N ILE A 199 9.60 30.75 27.41
CA ILE A 199 10.06 31.29 28.69
C ILE A 199 8.86 31.58 29.60
N HIS A 200 7.82 32.24 29.09
CA HIS A 200 6.63 32.56 29.85
C HIS A 200 5.92 31.31 30.39
N GLU A 201 5.84 30.23 29.61
CA GLU A 201 5.28 28.96 30.06
C GLU A 201 6.11 28.28 31.17
N ARG A 202 7.44 28.42 31.11
CA ARG A 202 8.34 27.88 32.15
C ARG A 202 8.26 28.64 33.46
N GLU A 203 8.02 29.95 33.40
CA GLU A 203 7.76 30.81 34.56
C GLU A 203 6.37 30.58 35.19
N GLY A 204 5.55 29.71 34.59
CA GLY A 204 4.21 29.35 35.09
C GLY A 204 3.07 30.15 34.46
N GLY A 205 3.36 30.95 33.43
CA GLY A 205 2.37 31.66 32.64
C GLY A 205 1.55 30.71 31.75
N GLN A 206 0.31 31.10 31.45
CA GLN A 206 -0.53 30.38 30.51
C GLN A 206 -0.25 30.86 29.08
N ILE A 207 0.00 29.92 28.16
CA ILE A 207 0.22 30.21 26.74
C ILE A 207 -0.74 29.43 25.86
N ASP A 208 -0.95 29.93 24.63
CA ASP A 208 -1.55 29.13 23.57
C ASP A 208 -0.53 28.12 23.02
N ARG A 209 -0.62 26.89 23.54
CA ARG A 209 0.22 25.76 23.11
C ARG A 209 0.01 25.38 21.63
N ASN A 210 -1.19 25.61 21.09
CA ASN A 210 -1.48 25.31 19.69
C ASN A 210 -0.83 26.32 18.75
N LEU A 211 -0.77 27.60 19.15
CA LEU A 211 -0.04 28.63 18.41
C LEU A 211 1.45 28.28 18.31
N LEU A 212 2.06 27.89 19.44
CA LEU A 212 3.48 27.48 19.46
C LEU A 212 3.71 26.24 18.58
N LYS A 213 2.85 25.23 18.69
CA LYS A 213 2.89 24.03 17.84
C LYS A 213 2.82 24.40 16.36
N THR A 214 1.85 25.24 15.98
CA THR A 214 1.63 25.67 14.58
C THR A 214 2.84 26.44 14.04
N ALA A 215 3.46 27.30 14.86
CA ALA A 215 4.67 28.02 14.47
C ALA A 215 5.86 27.07 14.20
N PHE A 216 6.03 26.02 15.00
CA PHE A 216 7.06 25.00 14.72
C PHE A 216 6.78 24.22 13.43
N TYR A 217 5.52 23.82 13.18
CA TYR A 217 5.15 23.15 11.92
C TYR A 217 5.36 24.05 10.71
N PHE A 218 5.05 25.34 10.82
CA PHE A 218 5.31 26.32 9.76
C PHE A 218 6.79 26.33 9.34
N PHE A 219 7.73 26.37 10.29
CA PHE A 219 9.16 26.33 9.94
C PHE A 219 9.57 25.02 9.25
N LEU A 220 8.99 23.88 9.65
CA LEU A 220 9.24 22.59 9.00
C LEU A 220 8.64 22.52 7.59
N GLU A 221 7.53 23.19 7.32
CA GLU A 221 6.88 23.20 6.00
C GLU A 221 7.55 24.13 4.98
N VAL A 222 8.09 25.26 5.45
CA VAL A 222 8.80 26.22 4.60
C VAL A 222 10.15 25.65 4.17
N GLU A 223 10.76 24.79 4.98
CA GLU A 223 12.03 24.15 4.66
C GLU A 223 11.91 23.07 3.57
N GLU A 224 13.02 22.81 2.89
CA GLU A 224 13.09 21.76 1.88
C GLU A 224 13.00 20.40 2.57
N LYS A 225 12.45 19.40 1.87
CA LYS A 225 12.28 18.05 2.41
C LYS A 225 13.62 17.50 2.90
N GLY A 226 13.74 17.29 4.21
CA GLY A 226 14.94 16.76 4.85
C GLY A 226 15.93 17.82 5.36
N THR A 227 15.62 19.11 5.24
CA THR A 227 16.37 20.21 5.87
C THR A 227 15.63 20.73 7.10
N THR A 228 16.35 21.06 8.17
CA THR A 228 15.80 21.48 9.48
C THR A 228 16.56 22.68 10.07
N HIS A 229 17.12 23.55 9.24
CA HIS A 229 18.04 24.61 9.66
C HIS A 229 17.40 25.65 10.59
N TYR A 230 16.18 26.14 10.32
CA TYR A 230 15.49 27.07 11.22
C TYR A 230 15.11 26.37 12.53
N TYR A 231 14.61 25.15 12.41
CA TYR A 231 14.24 24.34 13.57
C TYR A 231 15.44 24.10 14.50
N GLU A 232 16.57 23.69 13.93
CA GLU A 232 17.82 23.44 14.67
C GLU A 232 18.34 24.71 15.37
N LYS A 233 18.24 25.88 14.72
CA LYS A 233 18.60 27.15 15.36
C LYS A 233 17.71 27.46 16.56
N ILE A 234 16.40 27.32 16.42
CA ILE A 234 15.45 27.51 17.53
C ILE A 234 15.70 26.47 18.63
N GLU A 235 15.94 25.21 18.26
CA GLU A 235 16.22 24.12 19.20
C GLU A 235 17.50 24.39 20.00
N GLN A 236 18.58 24.83 19.36
CA GLN A 236 19.83 25.18 20.05
C GLN A 236 19.64 26.29 21.08
N ILE A 237 18.88 27.33 20.72
CA ILE A 237 18.58 28.45 21.62
C ILE A 237 17.70 27.99 22.77
N MET A 238 16.72 27.13 22.49
CA MET A 238 15.88 26.53 23.52
C MET A 238 16.69 25.67 24.50
N LEU A 239 17.64 24.86 24.02
CA LEU A 239 18.49 24.03 24.87
C LEU A 239 19.41 24.88 25.76
N ALA A 240 19.97 25.97 25.22
CA ALA A 240 20.76 26.92 25.99
C ALA A 240 19.91 27.59 27.09
N GLU A 241 18.68 27.97 26.76
CA GLU A 241 17.75 28.61 27.70
C GLU A 241 17.32 27.66 28.82
N VAL A 242 17.01 26.39 28.50
CA VAL A 242 16.74 25.34 29.50
C VAL A 242 17.92 25.17 30.44
N ALA A 243 19.13 25.13 29.89
CA ALA A 243 20.32 24.97 30.72
C ALA A 243 20.51 26.15 31.68
N ALA A 244 20.26 27.39 31.21
CA ALA A 244 20.36 28.59 32.02
C ALA A 244 19.29 28.62 33.13
N TYR A 245 18.02 28.45 32.77
CA TYR A 245 16.88 28.48 33.68
C TYR A 245 17.03 27.47 34.83
N TYR A 246 17.27 26.19 34.52
CA TYR A 246 17.40 25.16 35.56
C TYR A 246 18.72 25.27 36.34
N THR A 247 19.77 25.89 35.77
CA THR A 247 20.99 26.21 36.54
C THR A 247 20.64 27.22 37.63
N GLN A 248 19.96 28.30 37.29
CA GLN A 248 19.55 29.34 38.24
C GLN A 248 18.62 28.77 39.33
N LEU A 249 17.59 28.03 38.92
CA LEU A 249 16.64 27.41 39.84
C LEU A 249 17.32 26.45 40.83
N SER A 250 18.31 25.69 40.35
CA SER A 250 19.08 24.78 41.22
C SER A 250 19.98 25.51 42.23
N LEU A 251 20.49 26.70 41.88
CA LEU A 251 21.27 27.55 42.79
C LEU A 251 20.39 28.16 43.88
N GLU A 252 19.16 28.58 43.53
CA GLU A 252 18.19 29.07 44.50
C GLU A 252 17.84 27.98 45.52
N TRP A 253 17.51 26.76 45.08
CA TRP A 253 17.22 25.65 46.01
C TRP A 253 18.40 25.29 46.91
N TRP A 254 19.63 25.42 46.41
CA TRP A 254 20.84 25.25 47.21
C TRP A 254 20.96 26.35 48.29
N PHE A 255 20.72 27.60 47.92
CA PHE A 255 20.77 28.75 48.83
C PHE A 255 19.75 28.62 49.98
N TRP A 256 18.53 28.17 49.67
CA TRP A 256 17.47 27.96 50.65
C TRP A 256 17.63 26.71 51.55
N ARG A 257 18.79 26.03 51.48
CA ARG A 257 19.14 24.87 52.32
C ARG A 257 18.13 23.72 52.28
N ASP A 258 17.62 23.39 51.10
CA ASP A 258 16.78 22.20 50.94
C ASP A 258 17.49 20.91 51.43
N THR A 259 16.69 19.93 51.86
CA THR A 259 17.18 18.56 52.10
C THR A 259 17.37 17.84 50.76
N PHE A 260 18.30 16.89 50.71
CA PHE A 260 18.57 16.14 49.46
C PHE A 260 17.32 15.42 48.93
N SER A 261 16.48 14.86 49.82
CA SER A 261 15.23 14.21 49.43
C SER A 261 14.22 15.20 48.83
N ASN A 262 14.08 16.41 49.39
CA ASN A 262 13.20 17.44 48.83
C ASN A 262 13.73 17.97 47.50
N TYR A 263 15.05 18.12 47.38
CA TYR A 263 15.70 18.46 46.12
C TYR A 263 15.36 17.44 45.02
N LEU A 264 15.52 16.14 45.28
CA LEU A 264 15.21 15.09 44.31
C LEU A 264 13.74 15.08 43.90
N ARG A 265 12.80 15.33 44.83
CA ARG A 265 11.37 15.47 44.49
C ARG A 265 11.10 16.66 43.56
N LYS A 266 11.75 17.80 43.80
CA LYS A 266 11.64 18.99 42.93
C LYS A 266 12.22 18.72 41.54
N VAL A 267 13.35 18.01 41.47
CA VAL A 267 13.95 17.60 40.19
C VAL A 267 13.02 16.66 39.41
N ASP A 268 12.44 15.66 40.06
CA ASP A 268 11.49 14.75 39.43
C ASP A 268 10.25 15.49 38.91
N TRP A 269 9.69 16.40 39.71
CA TRP A 269 8.59 17.27 39.30
C TRP A 269 8.95 18.11 38.06
N CYS A 270 10.14 18.73 38.03
CA CYS A 270 10.59 19.51 36.87
C CYS A 270 10.76 18.65 35.61
N LEU A 271 11.32 17.44 35.73
CA LEU A 271 11.49 16.53 34.60
C LEU A 271 10.14 16.11 34.01
N ASN A 272 9.15 15.80 34.85
CA ASN A 272 7.81 15.45 34.40
C ASN A 272 7.10 16.63 33.72
N GLN A 273 7.28 17.85 34.22
CA GLN A 273 6.73 19.06 33.60
C GLN A 273 7.36 19.34 32.23
N GLU A 274 8.68 19.25 32.10
CA GLU A 274 9.33 19.47 30.82
C GLU A 274 9.01 18.35 29.82
N GLU A 275 8.87 17.12 30.28
CA GLU A 275 8.41 16.01 29.45
C GLU A 275 7.02 16.29 28.83
N SER A 276 6.08 16.80 29.63
CA SER A 276 4.75 17.20 29.12
C SER A 276 4.82 18.39 28.16
N ARG A 277 5.67 19.40 28.44
CA ARG A 277 5.88 20.53 27.51
C ARG A 277 6.48 20.07 26.18
N ALA A 278 7.39 19.10 26.23
CA ALA A 278 8.09 18.62 25.04
C ALA A 278 7.21 17.86 24.04
N GLU A 279 6.01 17.42 24.43
CA GLU A 279 5.02 16.79 23.53
C GLU A 279 4.48 17.77 22.47
N ILE A 280 4.60 19.07 22.71
CA ILE A 280 4.16 20.13 21.78
C ILE A 280 5.10 20.20 20.57
N TYR A 281 6.38 19.84 20.74
CA TYR A 281 7.39 19.99 19.72
C TYR A 281 7.31 18.85 18.67
N PRO A 282 7.38 19.16 17.36
CA PRO A 282 7.23 18.14 16.32
C PRO A 282 8.29 17.03 16.31
N LEU A 283 9.56 17.33 16.64
CA LEU A 283 10.65 16.36 16.59
C LEU A 283 10.82 15.65 17.93
N GLN A 284 10.72 14.31 17.91
CA GLN A 284 10.91 13.48 19.12
C GLN A 284 12.33 13.58 19.70
N THR A 285 13.31 13.92 18.87
CA THR A 285 14.69 14.15 19.31
C THR A 285 14.81 15.35 20.25
N THR A 286 13.94 16.35 20.11
CA THR A 286 13.96 17.56 20.93
C THR A 286 13.59 17.25 22.37
N LYS A 287 12.57 16.41 22.59
CA LYS A 287 12.21 15.87 23.90
C LYS A 287 13.42 15.20 24.58
N THR A 288 14.11 14.33 23.85
CA THR A 288 15.28 13.64 24.41
C THR A 288 16.41 14.60 24.79
N LYS A 289 16.73 15.58 23.93
CA LYS A 289 17.79 16.56 24.19
C LYS A 289 17.46 17.47 25.38
N LEU A 290 16.21 17.94 25.49
CA LEU A 290 15.76 18.78 26.61
C LEU A 290 15.92 18.05 27.95
N LEU A 291 15.45 16.80 28.02
CA LEU A 291 15.54 15.99 29.23
C LEU A 291 17.00 15.63 29.58
N GLU A 292 17.85 15.41 28.59
CA GLU A 292 19.30 15.20 28.81
C GLU A 292 19.98 16.43 29.41
N VAL A 293 19.71 17.63 28.86
CA VAL A 293 20.24 18.89 29.40
C VAL A 293 19.79 19.10 30.84
N MET A 294 18.51 18.88 31.14
CA MET A 294 18.00 19.00 32.51
C MET A 294 18.64 17.99 33.47
N LYS A 295 18.77 16.72 33.06
CA LYS A 295 19.43 15.68 33.88
C LYS A 295 20.89 16.05 34.16
N TYR A 296 21.61 16.56 33.18
CA TYR A 296 22.97 17.03 33.37
C TYR A 296 23.04 18.19 34.38
N VAL A 297 22.22 19.24 34.18
CA VAL A 297 22.23 20.45 35.02
C VAL A 297 21.77 20.16 36.46
N LEU A 298 20.65 19.46 36.64
CA LEU A 298 20.04 19.22 37.94
C LEU A 298 20.71 18.06 38.69
N LEU A 299 21.14 17.00 38.02
CA LEU A 299 21.67 15.81 38.70
C LEU A 299 23.19 15.75 38.62
N GLU A 300 23.75 15.64 37.42
CA GLU A 300 25.18 15.31 37.26
C GLU A 300 26.11 16.42 37.75
N ARG A 301 25.83 17.66 37.32
CA ARG A 301 26.60 18.84 37.71
C ARG A 301 26.52 19.10 39.23
N ASN A 302 25.36 18.87 39.84
CA ASN A 302 25.13 19.13 41.26
C ASN A 302 25.47 17.94 42.18
N ALA A 303 25.66 16.73 41.64
CA ALA A 303 26.01 15.54 42.43
C ALA A 303 27.28 15.74 43.27
N LYS A 304 28.30 16.42 42.73
CA LYS A 304 29.54 16.73 43.47
C LYS A 304 29.29 17.67 44.66
N LYS A 305 28.42 18.67 44.49
CA LYS A 305 28.06 19.63 45.57
C LYS A 305 27.30 18.94 46.70
N TRP A 306 26.36 18.06 46.36
CA TRP A 306 25.60 17.29 47.36
C TRP A 306 26.42 16.23 48.08
N GLY A 307 27.36 15.57 47.39
CA GLY A 307 28.29 14.63 48.00
C GLY A 307 29.21 15.30 49.04
N GLN A 308 29.62 16.54 48.80
CA GLN A 308 30.39 17.33 49.78
C GLN A 308 29.54 17.72 51.00
N LYS A 309 28.27 18.12 50.79
CA LYS A 309 27.34 18.47 51.88
C LYS A 309 27.01 17.29 52.81
N GLN A 310 26.85 16.09 52.26
CA GLN A 310 26.62 14.87 53.07
C GLN A 310 27.83 14.50 53.93
N ASN A 311 29.06 14.75 53.45
CA ASN A 311 30.27 14.51 54.25
C ASN A 311 30.41 15.50 55.42
N THR A 312 29.84 16.70 55.32
CA THR A 312 29.82 17.70 56.41
C THR A 312 28.70 17.50 57.43
N GLU A 313 27.61 16.78 57.10
CA GLU A 313 26.42 16.67 57.95
C GLU A 313 26.32 15.37 58.80
N GLY A 314 27.24 14.42 58.68
CA GLY A 314 27.33 13.25 59.58
C GLY A 314 26.24 12.18 59.38
N LEU A 315 26.66 10.91 59.22
CA LEU A 315 25.81 9.76 58.89
C LEU A 315 24.99 9.26 60.10
N ALA A 316 23.66 9.22 59.97
CA ALA A 316 22.76 8.46 60.87
C ALA A 316 22.40 7.09 60.28
N ALA A 317 22.34 6.08 61.16
CA ALA A 317 22.41 4.63 60.89
C ALA A 317 21.20 3.97 60.17
N GLY A 318 20.37 4.71 59.43
CA GLY A 318 19.16 4.16 58.79
C GLY A 318 19.33 3.55 57.39
N ASP A 319 20.48 3.73 56.73
CA ASP A 319 20.61 3.50 55.28
C ASP A 319 21.22 2.15 54.87
N GLN A 320 21.40 1.20 55.79
CA GLN A 320 21.97 -0.12 55.45
C GLN A 320 21.04 -0.99 54.59
N TYR A 321 19.71 -0.83 54.71
CA TYR A 321 18.73 -1.57 53.88
C TYR A 321 18.52 -0.95 52.49
N ARG A 322 18.96 0.29 52.25
CA ARG A 322 18.90 0.96 50.93
C ARG A 322 20.12 0.70 50.05
N ARG A 323 21.17 0.09 50.60
CA ARG A 323 22.42 -0.17 49.85
C ARG A 323 22.22 -1.17 48.70
N SER A 324 21.36 -2.19 48.84
CA SER A 324 21.11 -3.18 47.79
C SER A 324 20.39 -2.60 46.57
N ASP A 325 19.39 -1.74 46.79
CA ASP A 325 18.67 -1.06 45.69
C ASP A 325 19.53 0.01 45.03
N VAL A 326 20.38 0.71 45.79
CA VAL A 326 21.35 1.69 45.27
C VAL A 326 22.49 1.00 44.50
N CYS A 327 22.89 -0.23 44.86
CA CYS A 327 23.86 -1.02 44.08
C CYS A 327 23.29 -1.43 42.72
N ALA A 328 22.03 -1.86 42.67
CA ALA A 328 21.32 -2.12 41.41
C ALA A 328 21.16 -0.84 40.57
N PHE A 329 20.83 0.29 41.21
CA PHE A 329 20.73 1.59 40.56
C PHE A 329 22.09 2.11 40.06
N GLY A 330 23.18 1.84 40.78
CA GLY A 330 24.54 2.23 40.44
C GLY A 330 25.09 1.49 39.21
N VAL A 331 24.80 0.19 39.09
CA VAL A 331 25.12 -0.61 37.89
C VAL A 331 24.26 -0.16 36.71
N CYS A 332 22.96 0.09 36.94
CA CYS A 332 22.07 0.65 35.93
C CYS A 332 22.54 2.03 35.45
N LYS A 333 23.03 2.91 36.33
CA LYS A 333 23.55 4.25 36.01
C LYS A 333 24.92 4.21 35.29
N GLY A 334 25.76 3.23 35.61
CA GLY A 334 27.03 3.02 34.91
C GLY A 334 26.84 2.52 33.47
N ILE A 335 25.83 1.68 33.24
CA ILE A 335 25.46 1.17 31.89
C ILE A 335 24.66 2.22 31.10
N ARG A 336 23.82 3.03 31.77
CA ARG A 336 22.99 4.10 31.17
C ARG A 336 23.65 5.49 31.18
N ASN A 337 24.96 5.57 31.37
CA ASN A 337 25.69 6.84 31.43
C ASN A 337 25.59 7.59 30.07
N PRO A 338 25.22 8.88 30.03
CA PRO A 338 24.97 9.61 28.78
C PRO A 338 26.14 9.69 27.79
N GLN A 339 27.39 9.45 28.21
CA GLN A 339 28.53 9.30 27.27
C GLN A 339 28.42 8.07 26.36
N LEU A 340 27.48 7.16 26.63
CA LEU A 340 27.17 5.96 25.84
C LEU A 340 25.87 6.09 25.03
N VAL A 341 25.28 7.29 24.89
CA VAL A 341 24.03 7.51 24.10
C VAL A 341 24.21 7.23 22.60
N GLY A 342 25.45 7.15 22.10
CA GLY A 342 25.78 6.59 20.78
C GLY A 342 26.24 5.13 20.78
N PHE A 343 26.41 4.53 21.95
CA PHE A 343 26.92 3.18 22.10
C PHE A 343 25.76 2.19 22.06
N ARG A 344 25.33 1.83 20.85
CA ARG A 344 24.51 0.63 20.68
C ARG A 344 25.34 -0.56 21.11
N VAL A 345 24.83 -1.30 22.08
CA VAL A 345 25.35 -2.63 22.40
C VAL A 345 25.28 -3.47 21.11
N PRO A 346 26.41 -3.95 20.57
CA PRO A 346 26.42 -4.69 19.31
C PRO A 346 25.61 -5.98 19.46
N GLY A 347 24.84 -6.37 18.44
CA GLY A 347 23.95 -7.54 18.50
C GLY A 347 24.64 -8.91 18.57
N GLU A 348 25.97 -8.96 18.61
CA GLU A 348 26.76 -10.20 18.72
C GLU A 348 27.11 -10.48 20.18
N ALA A 349 26.62 -11.61 20.71
CA ALA A 349 26.79 -12.00 22.11
C ALA A 349 28.25 -11.93 22.60
N GLN A 350 29.22 -12.31 21.76
CA GLN A 350 30.65 -12.26 22.10
C GLN A 350 31.18 -10.84 22.35
N LYS A 351 30.65 -9.83 21.65
CA LYS A 351 31.06 -8.44 21.85
C LYS A 351 30.43 -7.86 23.12
N ILE A 352 29.16 -8.18 23.38
CA ILE A 352 28.46 -7.79 24.61
C ILE A 352 29.22 -8.33 25.82
N ASP A 353 29.63 -9.60 25.75
CA ASP A 353 30.36 -10.30 26.80
C ASP A 353 31.69 -9.57 27.16
N GLN A 354 32.53 -9.29 26.16
CA GLN A 354 33.81 -8.60 26.36
C GLN A 354 33.66 -7.16 26.89
N ILE A 355 32.61 -6.44 26.47
CA ILE A 355 32.33 -5.09 26.95
C ILE A 355 31.86 -5.16 28.41
N MET A 356 30.99 -6.09 28.75
CA MET A 356 30.47 -6.27 30.11
C MET A 356 31.55 -6.73 31.09
N GLU A 357 32.48 -7.58 30.64
CA GLU A 357 33.60 -8.04 31.46
C GLU A 357 34.54 -6.86 31.82
N LYS A 358 34.89 -6.04 30.83
CA LYS A 358 35.73 -4.84 31.05
C LYS A 358 35.02 -3.77 31.87
N PHE A 359 33.73 -3.57 31.65
CA PHE A 359 32.90 -2.65 32.43
C PHE A 359 32.87 -3.06 33.91
N SER A 360 32.60 -4.33 34.20
CA SER A 360 32.45 -4.83 35.57
C SER A 360 33.75 -4.79 36.37
N LYS A 361 34.88 -5.12 35.74
CA LYS A 361 36.23 -4.99 36.33
C LYS A 361 36.57 -3.53 36.65
N ARG A 362 36.23 -2.60 35.74
CA ARG A 362 36.46 -1.17 35.95
C ARG A 362 35.53 -0.58 37.01
N TYR A 363 34.26 -1.00 37.02
CA TYR A 363 33.25 -0.53 37.95
C TYR A 363 33.58 -0.94 39.40
N CYS A 364 34.03 -2.18 39.62
CA CYS A 364 34.45 -2.64 40.95
C CYS A 364 35.72 -1.93 41.45
N LYS A 365 36.69 -1.66 40.57
CA LYS A 365 37.89 -0.86 40.91
C LYS A 365 37.54 0.57 41.32
N CYS A 366 36.55 1.18 40.66
CA CYS A 366 36.12 2.54 40.96
C CYS A 366 35.17 2.63 42.17
N ASN A 367 34.49 1.53 42.52
CA ASN A 367 33.49 1.47 43.59
C ASN A 367 33.74 0.28 44.55
N PRO A 368 34.87 0.25 45.27
CA PRO A 368 35.28 -0.90 46.08
C PRO A 368 34.36 -1.21 47.28
N LYS A 369 33.46 -0.30 47.65
CA LYS A 369 32.48 -0.49 48.74
C LYS A 369 31.11 -1.00 48.27
N VAL A 370 30.93 -1.21 46.96
CA VAL A 370 29.62 -1.50 46.33
C VAL A 370 29.51 -2.97 45.91
N PHE A 371 30.56 -3.55 45.33
CA PHE A 371 30.63 -4.98 44.99
C PHE A 371 31.92 -5.61 45.51
N SER A 372 31.81 -6.81 46.07
CA SER A 372 32.94 -7.59 46.62
C SER A 372 33.72 -8.37 45.55
N SER A 373 33.12 -8.65 44.38
CA SER A 373 33.77 -9.32 43.25
C SER A 373 33.30 -8.73 41.91
N ALA A 374 34.21 -8.69 40.93
CA ALA A 374 33.92 -8.25 39.56
C ALA A 374 32.90 -9.16 38.84
N ASP A 375 32.85 -10.43 39.19
CA ASP A 375 31.96 -11.42 38.56
C ASP A 375 30.49 -11.19 38.97
N THR A 376 30.26 -10.73 40.19
CA THR A 376 28.91 -10.40 40.68
C THR A 376 28.37 -9.14 40.00
N ALA A 377 29.21 -8.13 39.78
CA ALA A 377 28.86 -6.95 39.00
C ALA A 377 28.59 -7.28 37.52
N TYR A 378 29.35 -8.23 36.97
CA TYR A 378 29.16 -8.75 35.60
C TYR A 378 27.81 -9.45 35.43
N ALA A 379 27.46 -10.39 36.32
CA ALA A 379 26.20 -11.11 36.24
C ALA A 379 24.99 -10.16 36.35
N LEU A 380 25.07 -9.14 37.21
CA LEU A 380 24.02 -8.13 37.36
C LEU A 380 23.94 -7.20 36.13
N ALA A 381 25.07 -6.74 35.61
CA ALA A 381 25.13 -5.89 34.42
C ALA A 381 24.58 -6.60 33.17
N TYR A 382 24.97 -7.86 32.98
CA TYR A 382 24.56 -8.69 31.85
C TYR A 382 23.06 -9.00 31.89
N SER A 383 22.52 -9.33 33.06
CA SER A 383 21.08 -9.60 33.25
C SER A 383 20.20 -8.37 33.03
N VAL A 384 20.66 -7.17 33.44
CA VAL A 384 19.93 -5.91 33.22
C VAL A 384 19.86 -5.54 31.74
N ILE A 385 20.97 -5.65 31.00
CA ILE A 385 21.00 -5.32 29.57
C ILE A 385 20.15 -6.29 28.77
N MET A 386 20.30 -7.60 29.00
CA MET A 386 19.50 -8.62 28.30
C MET A 386 17.99 -8.44 28.53
N ARG A 387 17.59 -8.00 29.74
CA ARG A 387 16.17 -7.73 30.04
C ARG A 387 15.63 -6.50 29.32
N GLN A 388 16.41 -5.43 29.22
CA GLN A 388 16.00 -4.20 28.53
C GLN A 388 15.87 -4.42 27.02
N THR A 389 16.85 -5.11 26.41
CA THR A 389 16.82 -5.40 24.97
C THR A 389 15.64 -6.29 24.60
N LYS A 390 15.28 -7.25 25.48
CA LYS A 390 14.11 -8.10 25.29
C LYS A 390 12.79 -7.31 25.41
N MET A 391 12.63 -6.46 26.42
CA MET A 391 11.39 -5.67 26.60
C MET A 391 11.09 -4.74 25.43
N GLU A 392 12.09 -4.00 24.93
CA GLU A 392 11.89 -3.07 23.81
C GLU A 392 11.51 -3.80 22.52
N VAL A 393 12.10 -4.97 22.32
CA VAL A 393 11.82 -5.85 21.18
C VAL A 393 10.42 -6.45 21.28
N ASP A 394 10.03 -6.94 22.47
CA ASP A 394 8.71 -7.54 22.72
C ASP A 394 7.59 -6.49 22.63
N MET A 395 7.80 -5.26 23.14
CA MET A 395 6.81 -4.18 23.02
C MET A 395 6.54 -3.82 21.55
N MET A 396 7.60 -3.65 20.76
CA MET A 396 7.47 -3.34 19.33
C MET A 396 6.79 -4.47 18.56
N LEU A 397 7.11 -5.73 18.89
CA LEU A 397 6.47 -6.90 18.29
C LEU A 397 4.97 -6.90 18.60
N ASN A 398 4.61 -6.72 19.86
CA ASN A 398 3.21 -6.72 20.31
C ASN A 398 2.41 -5.58 19.67
N GLU A 399 2.99 -4.40 19.56
CA GLU A 399 2.35 -3.24 18.90
C GLU A 399 2.04 -3.54 17.42
N LYS A 400 3.02 -4.05 16.66
CA LYS A 400 2.83 -4.37 15.24
C LYS A 400 1.87 -5.53 15.03
N LEU A 401 1.93 -6.57 15.86
CA LEU A 401 1.00 -7.69 15.79
C LEU A 401 -0.43 -7.25 16.08
N LYS A 402 -0.63 -6.36 17.05
CA LYS A 402 -1.93 -5.77 17.37
C LYS A 402 -2.50 -4.99 16.19
N THR A 403 -1.70 -4.16 15.51
CA THR A 403 -2.16 -3.44 14.31
C THR A 403 -2.63 -4.40 13.20
N ILE A 404 -1.94 -5.53 13.02
CA ILE A 404 -2.35 -6.58 12.07
C ILE A 404 -3.68 -7.21 12.52
N ASP A 405 -3.84 -7.50 13.81
CA ASP A 405 -5.08 -8.07 14.37
C ASP A 405 -6.27 -7.12 14.22
N ASP A 406 -6.07 -5.84 14.48
CA ASP A 406 -7.11 -4.82 14.34
C ASP A 406 -7.62 -4.77 12.89
N ALA A 407 -6.71 -4.83 11.91
CA ALA A 407 -7.08 -4.84 10.49
C ALA A 407 -7.84 -6.12 10.08
N ILE A 408 -7.40 -7.29 10.56
CA ILE A 408 -8.05 -8.59 10.29
C ILE A 408 -9.44 -8.64 10.94
N THR A 409 -9.54 -8.24 12.21
CA THR A 409 -10.80 -8.21 12.97
C THR A 409 -11.80 -7.28 12.32
N LYS A 410 -11.38 -6.07 11.92
CA LYS A 410 -12.22 -5.11 11.21
C LYS A 410 -12.71 -5.69 9.88
N LYS A 411 -11.87 -6.43 9.13
CA LYS A 411 -12.31 -7.14 7.91
C LYS A 411 -13.31 -8.25 8.19
N LYS A 412 -13.11 -9.06 9.24
CA LYS A 412 -14.08 -10.09 9.67
C LYS A 412 -15.44 -9.42 9.98
N MET A 413 -15.45 -8.34 10.76
CA MET A 413 -16.66 -7.59 11.11
C MET A 413 -17.44 -7.07 9.89
N ILE A 414 -16.73 -6.52 8.89
CA ILE A 414 -17.35 -6.04 7.65
C ILE A 414 -18.02 -7.19 6.89
N MET A 415 -17.35 -8.34 6.79
CA MET A 415 -17.88 -9.52 6.10
C MET A 415 -19.08 -10.14 6.81
N ASP A 416 -19.10 -10.05 8.15
CA ASP A 416 -20.22 -10.55 8.96
C ASP A 416 -21.38 -9.53 9.04
N GLY A 417 -21.29 -8.41 8.32
CA GLY A 417 -22.38 -7.43 8.17
C GLY A 417 -22.52 -6.41 9.31
N HIS A 418 -21.50 -6.28 10.17
CA HIS A 418 -21.52 -5.28 11.24
C HIS A 418 -21.34 -3.86 10.66
N PRO A 419 -21.96 -2.82 11.27
CA PRO A 419 -21.90 -1.44 10.80
C PRO A 419 -20.54 -0.81 11.14
N VAL A 420 -19.51 -1.21 10.40
CA VAL A 420 -18.12 -0.76 10.58
C VAL A 420 -17.65 -0.03 9.34
N VAL A 421 -16.93 1.07 9.51
CA VAL A 421 -16.36 1.85 8.40
C VAL A 421 -15.45 0.95 7.55
N PRO A 422 -15.58 0.94 6.21
CA PRO A 422 -14.71 0.15 5.33
C PRO A 422 -13.22 0.45 5.55
N LEU A 423 -12.36 -0.57 5.46
CA LEU A 423 -10.91 -0.36 5.56
C LEU A 423 -10.41 0.58 4.46
N THR A 424 -9.76 1.67 4.87
CA THR A 424 -9.13 2.62 3.94
C THR A 424 -7.87 2.01 3.30
N PRO A 425 -7.44 2.49 2.12
CA PRO A 425 -6.17 2.07 1.53
C PRO A 425 -4.95 2.30 2.46
N ALA A 426 -4.99 3.38 3.25
CA ALA A 426 -3.94 3.71 4.22
C ALA A 426 -3.84 2.66 5.34
N GLU A 427 -4.97 2.26 5.93
CA GLU A 427 -4.99 1.22 6.97
C GLU A 427 -4.44 -0.13 6.46
N LYS A 428 -4.76 -0.49 5.22
CA LYS A 428 -4.21 -1.71 4.58
C LYS A 428 -2.70 -1.61 4.39
N MET A 429 -2.20 -0.44 4.00
CA MET A 429 -0.78 -0.19 3.81
C MET A 429 -0.02 -0.23 5.15
N VAL A 430 -0.59 0.31 6.22
CA VAL A 430 -0.01 0.23 7.57
C VAL A 430 0.10 -1.22 8.05
N ALA A 431 -0.93 -2.05 7.83
CA ALA A 431 -0.88 -3.48 8.17
C ALA A 431 0.19 -4.24 7.37
N TYR A 432 0.29 -3.96 6.06
CA TYR A 432 1.34 -4.49 5.20
C TYR A 432 2.75 -4.06 5.67
N ASP A 433 2.94 -2.77 5.99
CA ASP A 433 4.22 -2.22 6.46
C ASP A 433 4.63 -2.85 7.80
N CYS A 434 3.68 -3.17 8.67
CA CYS A 434 3.94 -3.89 9.91
C CYS A 434 4.50 -5.29 9.62
N VAL A 435 3.87 -6.06 8.72
CA VAL A 435 4.36 -7.37 8.28
C VAL A 435 5.74 -7.25 7.66
N TYR A 436 5.92 -6.33 6.71
CA TYR A 436 7.20 -6.11 6.03
C TYR A 436 8.32 -5.78 7.02
N THR A 437 8.07 -4.87 7.97
CA THR A 437 9.05 -4.47 8.99
C THR A 437 9.48 -5.64 9.86
N LEU A 438 8.55 -6.53 10.24
CA LEU A 438 8.85 -7.72 11.03
C LEU A 438 9.73 -8.71 10.25
N LEU A 439 9.46 -8.89 8.95
CA LEU A 439 10.20 -9.80 8.08
C LEU A 439 11.61 -9.32 7.70
N MET A 440 11.83 -8.00 7.68
CA MET A 440 13.14 -7.42 7.35
C MET A 440 14.16 -7.49 8.49
N ARG A 441 13.74 -7.87 9.70
CA ARG A 441 14.67 -8.07 10.83
C ARG A 441 15.38 -9.42 10.71
N LYS A 442 16.66 -9.49 11.09
CA LYS A 442 17.52 -10.70 11.00
C LYS A 442 17.12 -11.85 11.96
N GLN A 443 16.00 -11.75 12.66
CA GLN A 443 15.62 -12.72 13.68
C GLN A 443 14.69 -13.78 13.07
N SER A 444 15.12 -15.06 13.12
CA SER A 444 14.45 -16.17 12.43
C SER A 444 13.02 -16.42 12.91
N ASP A 445 12.73 -16.12 14.19
CA ASP A 445 11.47 -16.51 14.84
C ASP A 445 10.27 -15.64 14.40
N TYR A 446 10.50 -14.44 13.89
CA TYR A 446 9.41 -13.57 13.45
C TYR A 446 8.77 -14.03 12.16
N CYS A 447 9.55 -14.56 11.22
CA CYS A 447 8.99 -15.04 9.97
C CYS A 447 8.09 -16.26 10.20
N SER A 448 8.46 -17.16 11.10
CA SER A 448 7.62 -18.29 11.52
C SER A 448 6.37 -17.82 12.25
N LEU A 449 6.49 -16.88 13.18
CA LEU A 449 5.35 -16.35 13.93
C LEU A 449 4.31 -15.66 13.03
N VAL A 450 4.78 -14.85 12.08
CA VAL A 450 3.90 -14.15 11.13
C VAL A 450 3.26 -15.13 10.15
N TYR A 451 3.96 -16.18 9.74
CA TYR A 451 3.39 -17.26 8.92
C TYR A 451 2.34 -18.08 9.68
N GLU A 452 2.62 -18.44 10.93
CA GLU A 452 1.69 -19.13 11.81
C GLU A 452 0.40 -18.31 12.01
N LYS A 453 0.55 -17.00 12.19
CA LYS A 453 -0.58 -16.08 12.27
C LYS A 453 -1.45 -16.10 11.02
N TYR A 454 -0.83 -16.09 9.83
CA TYR A 454 -1.56 -16.21 8.57
C TYR A 454 -2.35 -17.52 8.48
N THR A 455 -1.71 -18.66 8.79
CA THR A 455 -2.37 -19.97 8.75
C THR A 455 -3.49 -20.10 9.78
N ASN A 456 -3.29 -19.56 10.99
CA ASN A 456 -4.28 -19.58 12.05
C ASN A 456 -5.53 -18.80 11.64
N CYS A 457 -5.37 -17.60 11.06
CA CYS A 457 -6.49 -16.79 10.57
C CYS A 457 -7.37 -17.51 9.53
N LEU A 458 -6.74 -18.26 8.62
CA LEU A 458 -7.47 -19.07 7.63
C LEU A 458 -8.22 -20.22 8.30
N SER A 459 -7.54 -20.94 9.19
CA SER A 459 -8.11 -22.10 9.88
C SER A 459 -9.28 -21.70 10.80
N GLU A 460 -9.15 -20.61 11.55
CA GLU A 460 -10.21 -20.06 12.40
C GLU A 460 -11.43 -19.70 11.58
N ARG A 461 -11.26 -19.00 10.45
CA ARG A 461 -12.42 -18.62 9.61
C ARG A 461 -13.18 -19.84 9.09
N ILE A 462 -12.47 -20.93 8.78
CA ILE A 462 -13.10 -22.20 8.38
C ILE A 462 -13.88 -22.81 9.55
N GLN A 463 -13.28 -22.87 10.75
CA GLN A 463 -13.88 -23.49 11.93
C GLN A 463 -15.07 -22.68 12.47
N GLU A 464 -14.99 -21.36 12.50
CA GLU A 464 -16.01 -20.48 13.08
C GLU A 464 -17.19 -20.24 12.13
N ARG A 465 -16.94 -20.21 10.81
CA ARG A 465 -17.95 -19.78 9.84
C ARG A 465 -18.32 -20.86 8.82
N VAL A 466 -17.32 -21.49 8.19
CA VAL A 466 -17.57 -22.38 7.05
C VAL A 466 -18.15 -23.72 7.49
N LEU A 467 -17.47 -24.41 8.41
CA LEU A 467 -17.88 -25.74 8.86
C LEU A 467 -19.27 -25.72 9.54
N PRO A 468 -19.58 -24.82 10.49
CA PRO A 468 -20.89 -24.78 11.12
C PRO A 468 -22.04 -24.55 10.12
N GLY A 469 -21.80 -23.76 9.08
CA GLY A 469 -22.79 -23.47 8.03
C GLY A 469 -23.09 -24.65 7.10
N LEU A 470 -22.20 -25.65 7.03
CA LEU A 470 -22.30 -26.78 6.10
C LEU A 470 -22.73 -28.09 6.76
N MET A 471 -22.33 -28.34 8.01
CA MET A 471 -22.48 -29.67 8.65
C MET A 471 -23.93 -30.18 8.71
N ALA A 472 -24.90 -29.28 8.85
CA ALA A 472 -26.32 -29.62 8.93
C ALA A 472 -27.05 -29.69 7.57
N LYS A 473 -26.43 -29.21 6.48
CA LYS A 473 -27.07 -29.12 5.16
C LYS A 473 -26.79 -30.36 4.30
N ASN A 474 -27.71 -30.71 3.41
CA ASN A 474 -27.57 -31.81 2.46
C ASN A 474 -28.19 -31.43 1.09
N GLY A 475 -27.91 -32.21 0.04
CA GLY A 475 -28.54 -32.01 -1.27
C GLY A 475 -28.21 -30.66 -1.92
N THR A 476 -29.18 -30.06 -2.61
CA THR A 476 -29.01 -28.78 -3.33
C THR A 476 -28.66 -27.62 -2.41
N GLU A 477 -29.21 -27.58 -1.19
CA GLU A 477 -28.89 -26.55 -0.19
C GLU A 477 -27.41 -26.60 0.22
N LEU A 478 -26.83 -27.79 0.32
CA LEU A 478 -25.40 -27.97 0.60
C LEU A 478 -24.54 -27.43 -0.55
N LEU A 479 -24.93 -27.68 -1.80
CA LEU A 479 -24.21 -27.19 -2.99
C LEU A 479 -24.25 -25.66 -3.08
N THR A 480 -25.43 -25.06 -2.92
CA THR A 480 -25.58 -23.60 -2.92
C THR A 480 -24.75 -22.99 -1.79
N GLU A 481 -24.83 -23.55 -0.58
CA GLU A 481 -24.12 -22.99 0.55
C GLU A 481 -22.60 -23.14 0.44
N VAL A 482 -22.08 -24.27 -0.02
CA VAL A 482 -20.62 -24.46 -0.16
C VAL A 482 -20.04 -23.49 -1.18
N THR A 483 -20.74 -23.25 -2.30
CA THR A 483 -20.30 -22.28 -3.32
C THR A 483 -20.32 -20.85 -2.80
N ARG A 484 -21.33 -20.49 -1.99
CA ARG A 484 -21.43 -19.18 -1.33
C ARG A 484 -20.32 -18.97 -0.31
N LEU A 485 -20.13 -19.93 0.59
CA LEU A 485 -19.11 -19.86 1.65
C LEU A 485 -17.68 -19.93 1.10
N TRP A 486 -17.44 -20.66 0.01
CA TRP A 486 -16.17 -20.62 -0.73
C TRP A 486 -15.88 -19.22 -1.27
N SER A 487 -16.88 -18.58 -1.87
CA SER A 487 -16.75 -17.22 -2.41
C SER A 487 -16.41 -16.21 -1.30
N GLU A 488 -17.11 -16.28 -0.16
CA GLU A 488 -16.82 -15.46 1.02
C GLU A 488 -15.41 -15.73 1.57
N TYR A 489 -15.04 -16.99 1.74
CA TYR A 489 -13.71 -17.37 2.21
C TYR A 489 -12.61 -16.86 1.26
N ARG A 490 -12.82 -16.95 -0.05
CA ARG A 490 -11.89 -16.45 -1.08
C ARG A 490 -11.70 -14.94 -0.99
N GLU A 491 -12.75 -14.17 -0.72
CA GLU A 491 -12.63 -12.73 -0.49
C GLU A 491 -11.80 -12.40 0.75
N PHE A 492 -12.01 -13.14 1.84
CA PHE A 492 -11.21 -13.01 3.06
C PHE A 492 -9.75 -13.36 2.82
N ALA A 493 -9.49 -14.51 2.19
CA ALA A 493 -8.15 -14.97 1.88
C ALA A 493 -7.42 -14.00 0.92
N SER A 494 -8.12 -13.47 -0.09
CA SER A 494 -7.58 -12.43 -0.99
C SER A 494 -7.17 -11.16 -0.26
N PHE A 495 -7.90 -10.76 0.78
CA PHE A 495 -7.49 -9.67 1.66
C PHE A 495 -6.22 -10.01 2.45
N LEU A 496 -6.15 -11.20 3.05
CA LEU A 496 -4.95 -11.64 3.77
C LEU A 496 -3.72 -11.71 2.84
N LEU A 497 -3.88 -12.23 1.62
CA LEU A 497 -2.80 -12.28 0.63
C LEU A 497 -2.15 -10.92 0.41
N LYS A 498 -2.94 -9.83 0.37
CA LYS A 498 -2.42 -8.46 0.19
C LYS A 498 -1.61 -7.95 1.37
N ILE A 499 -1.95 -8.34 2.59
CA ILE A 499 -1.22 -7.93 3.81
C ILE A 499 0.06 -8.76 3.96
N PHE A 500 -0.03 -10.06 3.66
CA PHE A 500 1.01 -11.04 3.94
C PHE A 500 1.91 -11.35 2.73
N GLU A 501 1.70 -10.71 1.56
CA GLU A 501 2.40 -10.96 0.30
C GLU A 501 3.93 -11.08 0.45
N CYS A 502 4.51 -10.28 1.35
CA CYS A 502 5.93 -10.30 1.66
C CYS A 502 6.44 -11.69 2.11
N LEU A 503 5.61 -12.52 2.75
CA LEU A 503 5.99 -13.87 3.18
C LEU A 503 6.38 -14.78 2.02
N ASP A 504 5.68 -14.68 0.87
CA ASP A 504 6.00 -15.46 -0.33
C ASP A 504 7.44 -15.18 -0.79
N ARG A 505 7.84 -13.90 -0.73
CA ARG A 505 9.15 -13.43 -1.17
C ARG A 505 10.27 -13.74 -0.17
N PHE A 506 10.04 -13.53 1.12
CA PHE A 506 11.10 -13.51 2.13
C PHE A 506 11.22 -14.79 2.97
N TYR A 507 10.15 -15.57 3.12
CA TYR A 507 10.10 -16.73 4.00
C TYR A 507 9.82 -18.04 3.26
N ILE A 508 8.72 -18.10 2.51
CA ILE A 508 8.21 -19.32 1.86
C ILE A 508 9.21 -19.85 0.82
N ARG A 509 9.71 -18.98 -0.07
CA ARG A 509 10.69 -19.36 -1.09
C ARG A 509 12.01 -19.90 -0.52
N ARG A 510 12.41 -19.46 0.68
CA ARG A 510 13.64 -19.91 1.35
C ARG A 510 13.48 -21.28 2.02
N ARG A 511 12.26 -21.63 2.43
CA ARG A 511 11.94 -22.87 3.15
C ARG A 511 11.29 -23.94 2.26
N GLY A 512 10.97 -23.62 1.01
CA GLY A 512 10.29 -24.54 0.09
C GLY A 512 8.86 -24.86 0.51
N LEU A 513 8.19 -23.93 1.20
CA LEU A 513 6.79 -24.08 1.61
C LEU A 513 5.84 -23.80 0.43
N LEU A 514 4.58 -24.21 0.56
CA LEU A 514 3.51 -23.84 -0.37
C LEU A 514 3.36 -22.32 -0.42
N SER A 515 3.01 -21.77 -1.59
CA SER A 515 2.68 -20.35 -1.71
C SER A 515 1.51 -19.99 -0.79
N LEU A 516 1.36 -18.72 -0.42
CA LEU A 516 0.20 -18.30 0.39
C LEU A 516 -1.13 -18.65 -0.32
N ALA A 517 -1.18 -18.46 -1.64
CA ALA A 517 -2.37 -18.80 -2.43
C ALA A 517 -2.66 -20.32 -2.46
N ASP A 518 -1.63 -21.17 -2.48
CA ASP A 518 -1.81 -22.63 -2.39
C ASP A 518 -2.14 -23.05 -0.95
N THR A 519 -1.60 -22.36 0.04
CA THR A 519 -1.88 -22.60 1.46
C THR A 519 -3.37 -22.38 1.74
N MET A 520 -3.98 -21.30 1.25
CA MET A 520 -5.42 -21.07 1.46
C MET A 520 -6.31 -22.17 0.83
N ARG A 521 -5.91 -22.72 -0.34
CA ARG A 521 -6.59 -23.83 -1.00
C ARG A 521 -6.44 -25.11 -0.20
N TYR A 522 -5.20 -25.42 0.21
CA TYR A 522 -4.86 -26.58 1.04
C TYR A 522 -5.71 -26.66 2.31
N TYR A 523 -5.82 -25.55 3.06
CA TYR A 523 -6.62 -25.52 4.29
C TYR A 523 -8.11 -25.75 4.02
N PHE A 524 -8.68 -25.12 3.00
CA PHE A 524 -10.09 -25.33 2.65
C PHE A 524 -10.34 -26.76 2.18
N ARG A 525 -9.47 -27.29 1.32
CA ARG A 525 -9.52 -28.66 0.82
C ARG A 525 -9.52 -29.67 1.97
N ASN A 526 -8.49 -29.63 2.81
CA ASN A 526 -8.27 -30.63 3.82
C ASN A 526 -9.26 -30.54 4.99
N LEU A 527 -9.71 -29.32 5.34
CA LEU A 527 -10.62 -29.13 6.47
C LEU A 527 -12.10 -29.26 6.08
N VAL A 528 -12.46 -28.96 4.82
CA VAL A 528 -13.85 -28.91 4.35
C VAL A 528 -14.11 -29.98 3.29
N CYS A 529 -13.43 -29.90 2.14
CA CYS A 529 -13.73 -30.77 0.99
C CYS A 529 -13.51 -32.24 1.32
N ASP A 530 -12.37 -32.61 1.91
CA ASP A 530 -12.08 -34.01 2.26
C ASP A 530 -13.11 -34.61 3.23
N LYS A 531 -13.71 -33.78 4.10
CA LYS A 531 -14.74 -34.23 5.04
C LYS A 531 -16.13 -34.32 4.43
N LEU A 532 -16.46 -33.45 3.49
CA LEU A 532 -17.81 -33.31 2.93
C LEU A 532 -17.93 -33.86 1.50
N PHE A 533 -16.85 -34.36 0.90
CA PHE A 533 -16.81 -34.77 -0.50
C PHE A 533 -17.91 -35.77 -0.85
N SER A 534 -18.13 -36.80 -0.01
CA SER A 534 -19.16 -37.81 -0.25
C SER A 534 -20.57 -37.20 -0.35
N LYS A 535 -20.92 -36.29 0.56
CA LYS A 535 -22.22 -35.59 0.55
C LYS A 535 -22.36 -34.66 -0.65
N LEU A 536 -21.30 -33.94 -1.01
CA LEU A 536 -21.29 -33.02 -2.15
C LEU A 536 -21.43 -33.77 -3.46
N GLN A 537 -20.66 -34.85 -3.61
CA GLN A 537 -20.72 -35.75 -4.75
C GLN A 537 -22.11 -36.37 -4.90
N GLU A 538 -22.69 -36.89 -3.81
CA GLU A 538 -24.03 -37.46 -3.82
C GLU A 538 -25.08 -36.42 -4.27
N ALA A 539 -25.00 -35.19 -3.77
CA ALA A 539 -25.89 -34.11 -4.17
C ALA A 539 -25.79 -33.77 -5.65
N MET A 540 -24.56 -33.71 -6.20
CA MET A 540 -24.34 -33.47 -7.64
C MET A 540 -24.87 -34.63 -8.49
N MET A 541 -24.60 -35.88 -8.09
CA MET A 541 -25.08 -37.05 -8.82
C MET A 541 -26.61 -37.14 -8.81
N ARG A 542 -27.27 -36.82 -7.70
CA ARG A 542 -28.75 -36.77 -7.62
C ARG A 542 -29.34 -35.77 -8.62
N LEU A 543 -28.72 -34.60 -8.79
CA LEU A 543 -29.17 -33.62 -9.79
C LEU A 543 -29.02 -34.15 -11.21
N ILE A 544 -27.87 -34.75 -11.51
CA ILE A 544 -27.58 -35.31 -12.84
C ILE A 544 -28.57 -36.42 -13.19
N ILE A 545 -28.82 -37.35 -12.26
CA ILE A 545 -29.78 -38.45 -12.45
C ILE A 545 -31.19 -37.89 -12.65
N HIS A 546 -31.61 -36.93 -11.82
CA HIS A 546 -32.94 -36.32 -11.94
C HIS A 546 -33.16 -35.63 -13.30
N GLU A 547 -32.14 -34.95 -13.83
CA GLU A 547 -32.20 -34.36 -15.17
C GLU A 547 -32.26 -35.42 -16.28
N ARG A 548 -31.58 -36.56 -16.09
CA ARG A 548 -31.62 -37.69 -17.02
C ARG A 548 -32.99 -38.34 -17.08
N GLU A 549 -33.67 -38.45 -15.93
CA GLU A 549 -35.05 -38.93 -15.79
C GLU A 549 -36.10 -37.95 -16.35
N GLY A 550 -35.69 -36.77 -16.82
CA GLY A 550 -36.58 -35.75 -17.41
C GLY A 550 -37.05 -34.70 -16.41
N GLY A 551 -36.52 -34.69 -15.19
CA GLY A 551 -36.75 -33.66 -14.19
C GLY A 551 -36.11 -32.32 -14.57
N GLN A 552 -36.71 -31.22 -14.10
CA GLN A 552 -36.13 -29.89 -14.25
C GLN A 552 -35.13 -29.61 -13.13
N ILE A 553 -33.92 -29.18 -13.49
CA ILE A 553 -32.87 -28.81 -12.53
C ILE A 553 -32.37 -27.39 -12.77
N ASP A 554 -31.78 -26.79 -11.73
CA ASP A 554 -30.95 -25.60 -11.89
C ASP A 554 -29.57 -25.99 -12.46
N ARG A 555 -29.44 -25.90 -13.79
CA ARG A 555 -28.19 -26.16 -14.52
C ARG A 555 -27.05 -25.25 -14.09
N ASN A 556 -27.33 -24.02 -13.63
CA ASN A 556 -26.30 -23.09 -13.18
C ASN A 556 -25.72 -23.51 -11.83
N LEU A 557 -26.54 -24.05 -10.93
CA LEU A 557 -26.06 -24.61 -9.66
C LEU A 557 -25.07 -25.75 -9.90
N LEU A 558 -25.41 -26.68 -10.79
CA LEU A 558 -24.55 -27.80 -11.14
C LEU A 558 -23.24 -27.32 -11.77
N LYS A 559 -23.32 -26.38 -12.73
CA LYS A 559 -22.13 -25.73 -13.33
C LYS A 559 -21.23 -25.10 -12.28
N THR A 560 -21.81 -24.33 -11.35
CA THR A 560 -21.07 -23.64 -10.28
C THR A 560 -20.40 -24.63 -9.32
N ALA A 561 -21.07 -25.75 -9.02
CA ALA A 561 -20.49 -26.80 -8.19
C ALA A 561 -19.25 -27.47 -8.84
N PHE A 562 -19.27 -27.69 -10.15
CA PHE A 562 -18.09 -28.19 -10.87
C PHE A 562 -16.94 -27.17 -10.88
N TYR A 563 -17.23 -25.89 -11.13
CA TYR A 563 -16.20 -24.84 -11.06
C TYR A 563 -15.61 -24.70 -9.65
N PHE A 564 -16.43 -24.85 -8.60
CA PHE A 564 -15.96 -24.85 -7.23
C PHE A 564 -14.87 -25.92 -6.99
N PHE A 565 -15.08 -27.16 -7.42
CA PHE A 565 -14.06 -28.21 -7.27
C PHE A 565 -12.78 -27.90 -8.04
N LEU A 566 -12.88 -27.36 -9.26
CA LEU A 566 -11.72 -26.93 -10.04
C LEU A 566 -10.95 -25.77 -9.40
N GLU A 567 -11.65 -24.86 -8.71
CA GLU A 567 -11.01 -23.71 -8.05
C GLU A 567 -10.32 -24.06 -6.72
N VAL A 568 -10.87 -25.02 -5.97
CA VAL A 568 -10.29 -25.46 -4.69
C VAL A 568 -9.01 -26.28 -4.90
N GLU A 569 -8.90 -26.97 -6.04
CA GLU A 569 -7.73 -27.76 -6.38
C GLU A 569 -6.50 -26.92 -6.72
N GLU A 570 -5.32 -27.53 -6.58
CA GLU A 570 -4.08 -26.91 -7.01
C GLU A 570 -4.08 -26.73 -8.52
N LYS A 571 -3.44 -25.66 -9.01
CA LYS A 571 -3.42 -25.36 -10.45
C LYS A 571 -2.87 -26.55 -11.23
N GLY A 572 -3.70 -27.13 -12.09
CA GLY A 572 -3.35 -28.28 -12.93
C GLY A 572 -3.64 -29.65 -12.31
N THR A 573 -4.24 -29.70 -11.11
CA THR A 573 -4.79 -30.93 -10.52
C THR A 573 -6.31 -30.98 -10.70
N THR A 574 -6.84 -32.17 -10.96
CA THR A 574 -8.26 -32.41 -11.28
C THR A 574 -8.84 -33.61 -10.49
N HIS A 575 -8.28 -33.94 -9.34
CA HIS A 575 -8.55 -35.19 -8.62
C HIS A 575 -10.03 -35.33 -8.16
N TYR A 576 -10.66 -34.28 -7.63
CA TYR A 576 -12.08 -34.34 -7.29
C TYR A 576 -12.95 -34.38 -8.53
N TYR A 577 -12.58 -33.62 -9.56
CA TYR A 577 -13.31 -33.61 -10.83
C TYR A 577 -13.30 -35.00 -11.48
N GLU A 578 -12.12 -35.63 -11.59
CA GLU A 578 -11.94 -36.97 -12.14
C GLU A 578 -12.73 -38.02 -11.37
N LYS A 579 -12.77 -37.95 -10.03
CA LYS A 579 -13.60 -38.85 -9.21
C LYS A 579 -15.09 -38.71 -9.50
N ILE A 580 -15.58 -37.48 -9.66
CA ILE A 580 -16.97 -37.23 -10.02
C ILE A 580 -17.23 -37.69 -11.46
N GLU A 581 -16.34 -37.37 -12.40
CA GLU A 581 -16.41 -37.77 -13.82
C GLU A 581 -16.48 -39.30 -13.97
N GLN A 582 -15.64 -40.05 -13.26
CA GLN A 582 -15.67 -41.52 -13.29
C GLN A 582 -17.03 -42.08 -12.84
N ILE A 583 -17.62 -41.51 -11.79
CA ILE A 583 -18.94 -41.94 -11.30
C ILE A 583 -20.04 -41.54 -12.28
N MET A 584 -19.93 -40.37 -12.92
CA MET A 584 -20.84 -39.97 -14.00
C MET A 584 -20.79 -40.93 -15.19
N LEU A 585 -19.59 -41.35 -15.62
CA LEU A 585 -19.43 -42.29 -16.73
C LEU A 585 -20.04 -43.67 -16.41
N ALA A 586 -19.84 -44.15 -15.17
CA ALA A 586 -20.45 -45.39 -14.70
C ALA A 586 -21.98 -45.30 -14.65
N GLU A 587 -22.52 -44.16 -14.19
CA GLU A 587 -23.96 -43.92 -14.12
C GLU A 587 -24.59 -43.85 -15.52
N VAL A 588 -24.00 -43.10 -16.47
CA VAL A 588 -24.45 -43.05 -17.87
C VAL A 588 -24.49 -44.46 -18.48
N ALA A 589 -23.43 -45.24 -18.25
CA ALA A 589 -23.38 -46.60 -18.77
C ALA A 589 -24.52 -47.46 -18.21
N ALA A 590 -24.83 -47.34 -16.92
CA ALA A 590 -25.91 -48.07 -16.27
C ALA A 590 -27.29 -47.62 -16.76
N TYR A 591 -27.56 -46.32 -16.76
CA TYR A 591 -28.83 -45.73 -17.18
C TYR A 591 -29.20 -46.13 -18.61
N TYR A 592 -28.30 -45.91 -19.58
CA TYR A 592 -28.58 -46.27 -20.97
C TYR A 592 -28.56 -47.76 -21.24
N THR A 593 -27.86 -48.56 -20.43
CA THR A 593 -27.99 -50.03 -20.48
C THR A 593 -29.41 -50.44 -20.12
N GLN A 594 -29.96 -49.92 -19.02
CA GLN A 594 -31.33 -50.22 -18.58
C GLN A 594 -32.36 -49.73 -19.61
N LEU A 595 -32.24 -48.49 -20.06
CA LEU A 595 -33.16 -47.90 -21.03
C LEU A 595 -33.19 -48.70 -22.35
N SER A 596 -32.02 -49.15 -22.83
CA SER A 596 -31.95 -49.98 -24.03
C SER A 596 -32.59 -51.37 -23.87
N LEU A 597 -32.56 -51.94 -22.66
CA LEU A 597 -33.25 -53.20 -22.35
C LEU A 597 -34.77 -53.02 -22.33
N GLU A 598 -35.26 -51.90 -21.82
CA GLU A 598 -36.69 -51.57 -21.87
C GLU A 598 -37.18 -51.46 -23.32
N TRP A 599 -36.46 -50.72 -24.18
CA TRP A 599 -36.81 -50.63 -25.61
C TRP A 599 -36.79 -51.99 -26.31
N TRP A 600 -35.87 -52.87 -25.92
CA TRP A 600 -35.81 -54.25 -26.43
C TRP A 600 -37.05 -55.06 -26.05
N PHE A 601 -37.51 -54.93 -24.80
CA PHE A 601 -38.70 -55.61 -24.28
C PHE A 601 -39.98 -55.19 -25.03
N TRP A 602 -40.10 -53.91 -25.39
CA TRP A 602 -41.25 -53.37 -26.12
C TRP A 602 -41.26 -53.66 -27.63
N ARG A 603 -40.34 -54.51 -28.14
CA ARG A 603 -40.26 -54.95 -29.55
C ARG A 603 -40.22 -53.79 -30.57
N ASP A 604 -39.43 -52.76 -30.30
CA ASP A 604 -39.19 -51.69 -31.30
C ASP A 604 -38.60 -52.23 -32.62
N THR A 605 -38.84 -51.52 -33.72
CA THR A 605 -38.15 -51.73 -35.00
C THR A 605 -36.74 -51.11 -34.97
N PHE A 606 -35.81 -51.63 -35.77
CA PHE A 606 -34.43 -51.12 -35.81
C PHE A 606 -34.37 -49.62 -36.16
N SER A 607 -35.21 -49.16 -37.10
CA SER A 607 -35.27 -47.74 -37.46
C SER A 607 -35.77 -46.85 -36.32
N ASN A 608 -36.79 -47.29 -35.57
CA ASN A 608 -37.29 -46.54 -34.41
C ASN A 608 -36.27 -46.54 -33.26
N TYR A 609 -35.54 -47.64 -33.06
CA TYR A 609 -34.43 -47.73 -32.13
C TYR A 609 -33.34 -46.70 -32.44
N LEU A 610 -32.88 -46.61 -33.70
CA LEU A 610 -31.86 -45.63 -34.11
C LEU A 610 -32.31 -44.18 -33.90
N ARG A 611 -33.58 -43.85 -34.17
CA ARG A 611 -34.12 -42.51 -33.87
C ARG A 611 -34.10 -42.18 -32.37
N LYS A 612 -34.42 -43.16 -31.52
CA LYS A 612 -34.35 -43.00 -30.05
C LYS A 612 -32.90 -42.82 -29.58
N VAL A 613 -31.95 -43.55 -30.17
CA VAL A 613 -30.52 -43.40 -29.87
C VAL A 613 -30.02 -42.01 -30.27
N ASP A 614 -30.35 -41.55 -31.48
CA ASP A 614 -30.00 -40.20 -31.96
C ASP A 614 -30.56 -39.11 -31.05
N TRP A 615 -31.84 -39.23 -30.67
CA TRP A 615 -32.46 -38.33 -29.72
C TRP A 615 -31.73 -38.32 -28.37
N CYS A 616 -31.36 -39.48 -27.83
CA CYS A 616 -30.61 -39.58 -26.58
C CYS A 616 -29.21 -38.95 -26.68
N LEU A 617 -28.49 -39.16 -27.78
CA LEU A 617 -27.17 -38.57 -28.00
C LEU A 617 -27.25 -37.03 -28.03
N ASN A 618 -28.23 -36.47 -28.74
CA ASN A 618 -28.46 -35.02 -28.80
C ASN A 618 -28.82 -34.44 -27.43
N GLN A 619 -29.63 -35.15 -26.63
CA GLN A 619 -29.97 -34.71 -25.27
C GLN A 619 -28.75 -34.72 -24.34
N GLU A 620 -27.94 -35.77 -24.37
CA GLU A 620 -26.74 -35.83 -23.53
C GLU A 620 -25.67 -34.84 -23.97
N GLU A 621 -25.54 -34.59 -25.27
CA GLU A 621 -24.70 -33.52 -25.81
C GLU A 621 -25.10 -32.15 -25.24
N SER A 622 -26.39 -31.83 -25.22
CA SER A 622 -26.89 -30.59 -24.60
C SER A 622 -26.64 -30.53 -23.09
N ARG A 623 -26.79 -31.64 -22.36
CA ARG A 623 -26.46 -31.70 -20.93
C ARG A 623 -24.96 -31.51 -20.68
N ALA A 624 -24.13 -32.06 -21.57
CA ALA A 624 -22.68 -32.02 -21.43
C ALA A 624 -22.08 -30.63 -21.58
N GLU A 625 -22.79 -29.68 -22.21
CA GLU A 625 -22.37 -28.26 -22.30
C GLU A 625 -22.24 -27.56 -20.94
N ILE A 626 -22.88 -28.11 -19.90
CA ILE A 626 -22.83 -27.58 -18.53
C ILE A 626 -21.47 -27.87 -17.90
N TYR A 627 -20.80 -28.96 -18.30
CA TYR A 627 -19.57 -29.42 -17.67
C TYR A 627 -18.35 -28.61 -18.14
N PRO A 628 -17.47 -28.15 -17.23
CA PRO A 628 -16.36 -27.28 -17.59
C PRO A 628 -15.31 -27.87 -18.54
N LEU A 629 -15.03 -29.18 -18.44
CA LEU A 629 -14.01 -29.84 -19.26
C LEU A 629 -14.63 -30.44 -20.52
N GLN A 630 -14.12 -30.02 -21.69
CA GLN A 630 -14.58 -30.53 -22.99
C GLN A 630 -14.35 -32.04 -23.16
N THR A 631 -13.33 -32.59 -22.50
CA THR A 631 -13.07 -34.03 -22.45
C THR A 631 -14.19 -34.83 -21.80
N THR A 632 -14.96 -34.22 -20.90
CA THR A 632 -16.09 -34.88 -20.24
C THR A 632 -17.21 -35.16 -21.24
N LYS A 633 -17.50 -34.17 -22.11
CA LYS A 633 -18.48 -34.33 -23.20
C LYS A 633 -18.10 -35.49 -24.11
N THR A 634 -16.85 -35.54 -24.57
CA THR A 634 -16.40 -36.61 -25.48
C THR A 634 -16.51 -37.98 -24.83
N LYS A 635 -16.04 -38.14 -23.58
CA LYS A 635 -16.11 -39.41 -22.85
C LYS A 635 -17.55 -39.89 -22.61
N LEU A 636 -18.48 -38.98 -22.24
CA LEU A 636 -19.88 -39.33 -22.03
C LEU A 636 -20.52 -39.86 -23.32
N LEU A 637 -20.28 -39.16 -24.45
CA LEU A 637 -20.80 -39.57 -25.75
C LEU A 637 -20.18 -40.89 -26.24
N GLU A 638 -18.89 -41.12 -26.01
CA GLU A 638 -18.23 -42.40 -26.32
C GLU A 638 -18.84 -43.57 -25.54
N VAL A 639 -19.07 -43.40 -24.23
CA VAL A 639 -19.73 -44.41 -23.40
C VAL A 639 -21.15 -44.71 -23.91
N MET A 640 -21.91 -43.68 -24.28
CA MET A 640 -23.25 -43.87 -24.86
C MET A 640 -23.21 -44.59 -26.20
N LYS A 641 -22.30 -44.21 -27.11
CA LYS A 641 -22.12 -44.88 -28.40
C LYS A 641 -21.78 -46.36 -28.21
N TYR A 642 -20.88 -46.67 -27.29
CA TYR A 642 -20.55 -48.04 -26.95
C TYR A 642 -21.78 -48.83 -26.42
N VAL A 643 -22.51 -48.27 -25.45
CA VAL A 643 -23.65 -48.96 -24.81
C VAL A 643 -24.84 -49.13 -25.75
N LEU A 644 -25.22 -48.08 -26.48
CA LEU A 644 -26.42 -48.06 -27.32
C LEU A 644 -26.17 -48.65 -28.72
N LEU A 645 -24.97 -48.52 -29.29
CA LEU A 645 -24.67 -49.02 -30.63
C LEU A 645 -23.83 -50.29 -30.56
N GLU A 646 -22.57 -50.20 -30.14
CA GLU A 646 -21.60 -51.31 -30.26
C GLU A 646 -22.01 -52.57 -29.48
N ARG A 647 -22.42 -52.40 -28.22
CA ARG A 647 -22.83 -53.51 -27.35
C ARG A 647 -24.12 -54.17 -27.83
N ASN A 648 -25.07 -53.39 -28.33
CA ASN A 648 -26.37 -53.87 -28.78
C ASN A 648 -26.39 -54.31 -30.26
N ALA A 649 -25.37 -53.96 -31.06
CA ALA A 649 -25.23 -54.40 -32.46
C ALA A 649 -25.26 -55.94 -32.58
N LYS A 650 -24.57 -56.64 -31.66
CA LYS A 650 -24.57 -58.11 -31.61
C LYS A 650 -25.97 -58.69 -31.33
N LYS A 651 -26.77 -58.05 -30.47
CA LYS A 651 -28.14 -58.49 -30.14
C LYS A 651 -29.07 -58.28 -31.34
N TRP A 652 -28.96 -57.14 -32.04
CA TRP A 652 -29.75 -56.87 -33.24
C TRP A 652 -29.39 -57.81 -34.40
N GLY A 653 -28.11 -58.13 -34.61
CA GLY A 653 -27.70 -59.15 -35.57
C GLY A 653 -28.26 -60.54 -35.26
N GLN A 654 -28.35 -60.92 -33.97
CA GLN A 654 -28.97 -62.18 -33.55
C GLN A 654 -30.49 -62.18 -33.71
N LYS A 655 -31.19 -61.09 -33.36
CA LYS A 655 -32.64 -60.95 -33.53
C LYS A 655 -33.07 -61.05 -34.99
N GLN A 656 -32.31 -60.46 -35.91
CA GLN A 656 -32.54 -60.60 -37.34
C GLN A 656 -32.26 -62.02 -37.86
N ASN A 657 -31.29 -62.75 -37.30
CA ASN A 657 -31.09 -64.16 -37.65
C ASN A 657 -32.23 -65.05 -37.13
N THR A 658 -32.83 -64.75 -35.98
CA THR A 658 -34.01 -65.49 -35.45
C THR A 658 -35.33 -65.10 -36.11
N GLU A 659 -35.52 -63.84 -36.50
CA GLU A 659 -36.71 -63.37 -37.26
C GLU A 659 -36.56 -63.67 -38.76
N GLY A 660 -35.32 -63.73 -39.27
CA GLY A 660 -34.95 -64.06 -40.66
C GLY A 660 -34.82 -65.57 -40.94
N LEU A 661 -34.83 -66.44 -39.94
CA LEU A 661 -35.06 -67.88 -40.15
C LEU A 661 -36.49 -68.20 -40.63
N ALA A 662 -37.38 -67.20 -40.71
CA ALA A 662 -38.69 -67.31 -41.35
C ALA A 662 -38.74 -66.74 -42.79
N ALA A 663 -37.67 -66.10 -43.30
CA ALA A 663 -37.60 -65.62 -44.68
C ALA A 663 -36.17 -65.76 -45.20
N GLY A 664 -35.95 -66.77 -46.03
CA GLY A 664 -34.66 -67.04 -46.65
C GLY A 664 -34.20 -65.87 -47.51
N ASP A 665 -33.09 -65.25 -47.11
CA ASP A 665 -32.13 -64.62 -48.01
C ASP A 665 -30.82 -64.38 -47.25
N GLN A 666 -29.80 -65.19 -47.54
CA GLN A 666 -28.48 -65.11 -46.88
C GLN A 666 -27.66 -63.89 -47.34
N ASP A 667 -28.01 -63.23 -48.43
CA ASP A 667 -27.31 -62.02 -48.93
C ASP A 667 -27.71 -60.73 -48.18
N SER A 668 -28.89 -60.69 -47.54
CA SER A 668 -29.36 -59.50 -46.82
C SER A 668 -28.64 -59.27 -45.47
N SER A 669 -28.12 -60.34 -44.86
CA SER A 669 -27.40 -60.29 -43.58
C SER A 669 -26.00 -59.66 -43.73
N ALA A 670 -25.31 -59.94 -44.85
CA ALA A 670 -23.98 -59.39 -45.14
C ALA A 670 -24.05 -57.92 -45.59
N VAL A 671 -25.06 -57.56 -46.39
CA VAL A 671 -25.30 -56.17 -46.82
C VAL A 671 -25.72 -55.30 -45.66
N LEU A 672 -26.55 -55.80 -44.72
CA LEU A 672 -26.93 -55.03 -43.55
C LEU A 672 -25.82 -54.96 -42.49
N ALA A 673 -24.98 -55.98 -42.33
CA ALA A 673 -23.78 -55.90 -41.50
C ALA A 673 -22.77 -54.88 -42.07
N ALA A 674 -22.65 -54.79 -43.40
CA ALA A 674 -21.89 -53.77 -44.09
C ALA A 674 -22.52 -52.38 -43.94
N SER A 675 -23.86 -52.25 -43.99
CA SER A 675 -24.57 -50.99 -43.73
C SER A 675 -24.53 -50.56 -42.27
N ILE A 676 -24.54 -51.51 -41.31
CA ILE A 676 -24.31 -51.20 -39.89
C ILE A 676 -22.86 -50.75 -39.70
N ALA A 677 -21.89 -51.39 -40.35
CA ALA A 677 -20.50 -50.96 -40.33
C ALA A 677 -20.31 -49.58 -41.00
N GLU A 678 -20.99 -49.30 -42.12
CA GLU A 678 -21.00 -47.99 -42.80
C GLU A 678 -21.68 -46.91 -41.97
N VAL A 679 -22.83 -47.20 -41.36
CA VAL A 679 -23.56 -46.25 -40.50
C VAL A 679 -22.81 -46.03 -39.18
N MET A 680 -22.18 -47.05 -38.61
CA MET A 680 -21.27 -46.90 -37.47
C MET A 680 -20.02 -46.10 -37.87
N SER A 681 -19.48 -46.32 -39.07
CA SER A 681 -18.34 -45.56 -39.61
C SER A 681 -18.72 -44.11 -39.95
N ALA A 682 -19.96 -43.84 -40.35
CA ALA A 682 -20.48 -42.50 -40.60
C ALA A 682 -20.75 -41.74 -39.28
N LEU A 683 -21.30 -42.41 -38.26
CA LEU A 683 -21.53 -41.85 -36.92
C LEU A 683 -20.23 -41.68 -36.10
N LEU A 684 -19.19 -42.47 -36.40
CA LEU A 684 -17.82 -42.27 -35.92
C LEU A 684 -17.08 -41.18 -36.72
N GLY A 685 -17.37 -41.04 -38.02
CA GLY A 685 -16.83 -39.98 -38.88
C GLY A 685 -17.29 -38.59 -38.48
N PHE A 686 -18.56 -38.44 -38.08
CA PHE A 686 -19.11 -37.18 -37.55
C PHE A 686 -18.56 -36.77 -36.16
N ALA A 687 -17.80 -37.62 -35.49
CA ALA A 687 -17.18 -37.33 -34.19
C ALA A 687 -15.74 -36.82 -34.30
N LYS A 688 -15.22 -36.65 -35.52
CA LYS A 688 -13.83 -36.25 -35.81
C LYS A 688 -13.69 -34.83 -36.39
N GLU A 689 -14.82 -34.13 -36.58
CA GLU A 689 -14.89 -32.67 -36.73
C GLU A 689 -15.38 -32.05 -35.42
#